data_AF-A0AA35SBG9-F1
#
_entry.id   AF-A0AA35SBG9-F1
#
_cell.length_a   1.000
_cell.length_b   1.000
_cell.length_c   1.000
_cell.angle_alpha   90.00
_cell.angle_beta   90.00
_cell.angle_gamma   90.00
#
_symmetry.space_group_name_H-M   'P 1'
#
loop_
_entity.id
_entity.type
_entity.pdbx_description
1 polymer ?
#
loop_
_entity_poly.entity_id
_entity_poly.type
_entity_poly.pdbx_seq_one_letter_code
_entity_poly.pdbx_strand_id
1 'polypeptide(L)'
;MAVKKSLVVSGLKIVLNEQSLRVRRILCQVIIAMAHHDYLSLEGGQLMVEFVVRQCSLNTEDKTLQKLNTTEVTIKGLRDMSDNVLLLVTTTIEHMKEVLWPYLLEFVVPVQYTGAVGIVSRCIADIGKGKREEEADDYDLNFDELANIPRQPELIARLIVLAGHPHNGQGRGEHILHCMTALVPNLHEDLVDLWDAVIPKLLSYLNEQSEKGTWDQKHWEDLMLKFVSRSLDDVKNEEWLIEVGSAMGEKELVLERYMNYPEEKGFLFKCLGVIMRKVSQRQFIQKMLDSMFSTIKHSNQAEREGCAIGVGFCAASHLDLAVSKLEQVIKEEMVRKSKGFFGFSKDKSEADVERIKATVLLCYGYVTFHSPPNLITSRIEVNILRSINPHFNKIRDTVVKQNLIRTIDLIGRALHPDHLKKDDFIFSKRGDLLNHLLDYIHGEPVAVTITTETRALAINALTTLVKLDPQLSEAEQFDVIKAATDSVFPLLVMTSPSKKDSVTVEESTLLREGALSSVTSLLIVVLSKQFSSGNLYSIFKHLSPWIQSSDDQERNRGVLCFLELMKAYQLHSDTDETSRELEIQGELLGRMVPRCTDPSLDTRLAAIDCVQMILRVSTCDPGVPDQMVDAVTLLRDRAESDEANILYSLVNDLSKVFCKKVADRNLWSLMTFLLEGLVDSQAHSSSAACVVLNNIVKLRGGSLGEQIPDLVDGLHEKLDGIYTPQTRTGTLRCMRTICSQYLVPTISHLLDKPLPWDKNLVAMWHILAGEAHLLKSVFLNLLEVLSLSLPYQEKAKGQGKVTIIETTLPKAASNAVGVLCETEEAQEVAKEMFAQIFSSLILRIGVSVVIESTKKPLCVSVATDSLKQFLKATGSEVILDRLESNGVWPLMEKEDTCPHSMLHLARLLSSSYPDEVGKTVECLSPSLTSVYDAHRTTVVSFYSELVCTVGKDHLPLAEQIMNNLLGRQVDSNYVVRMYCIRGLGNMADIGGSQVSHFSTTILSAMLAGMDDREDPEDLITMEAMSGLSRIFSQIDEGHVRPILINIALRIRPCFEKPTPAVRAAAFTLFGTLSRFGSGPSEGPFFEQIQTNFVSLLLHLNESDPVVVVACKEALQKLGPLMKSENINTMFQRHLDPAESLFYPDFLNDLCKHIVTDFTDKVNFYIMNAVTFFKSMWSPVKANAALLVGYILGNLPLEKSGMISKEHVCEALTLLLKDPSPDVRASTAEAMSLLYDY
;
A
#
# COMPACT_ATOMS: atom_id res chain seq x y z
N MET A 1 92.00 25.30 42.91
CA MET A 1 90.77 25.55 42.09
C MET A 1 89.55 24.79 42.63
N ALA A 2 89.67 23.53 43.05
CA ALA A 2 88.58 22.71 43.60
C ALA A 2 87.79 23.35 44.77
N VAL A 3 88.47 23.96 45.75
CA VAL A 3 87.80 24.66 46.89
C VAL A 3 86.89 25.81 46.43
N LYS A 4 87.25 26.53 45.36
CA LYS A 4 86.40 27.60 44.80
C LYS A 4 85.19 27.03 44.06
N LYS A 5 85.34 25.90 43.36
CA LYS A 5 84.23 25.23 42.67
C LYS A 5 83.17 24.69 43.65
N SER A 6 83.61 24.04 44.74
CA SER A 6 82.73 23.52 45.80
C SER A 6 81.93 24.64 46.49
N LEU A 7 82.52 25.81 46.72
CA LEU A 7 81.80 26.99 47.24
C LEU A 7 80.69 27.48 46.30
N VAL A 8 80.90 27.44 44.98
CA VAL A 8 79.88 27.81 43.98
C VAL A 8 78.72 26.81 43.98
N VAL A 9 79.02 25.51 44.00
CA VAL A 9 77.99 24.46 44.10
C VAL A 9 77.17 24.62 45.38
N SER A 10 77.84 24.86 46.51
CA SER A 10 77.18 25.08 47.81
C SER A 10 76.30 26.34 47.82
N GLY A 11 76.77 27.45 47.25
CA GLY A 11 76.00 28.71 47.18
C GLY A 11 74.74 28.61 46.31
N LEU A 12 74.78 27.84 45.23
CA LEU A 12 73.62 27.65 44.34
C LEU A 12 72.53 26.74 44.94
N LYS A 13 72.84 25.92 45.97
CA LYS A 13 71.84 25.07 46.64
C LYS A 13 70.64 25.87 47.16
N ILE A 14 70.85 27.12 47.58
CA ILE A 14 69.81 28.00 48.12
C ILE A 14 68.78 28.38 47.03
N VAL A 15 69.20 28.42 45.76
CA VAL A 15 68.39 28.87 44.62
C VAL A 15 67.57 27.72 44.01
N LEU A 16 67.85 26.46 44.36
CA LEU A 16 67.16 25.28 43.82
C LEU A 16 65.66 25.23 44.18
N ASN A 17 65.24 25.96 45.22
CA ASN A 17 63.83 26.04 45.65
C ASN A 17 63.12 27.33 45.20
N GLU A 18 63.72 28.09 44.28
CA GLU A 18 63.15 29.35 43.76
C GLU A 18 61.77 29.12 43.09
N GLN A 19 60.85 30.07 43.22
CA GLN A 19 59.48 29.97 42.68
C GLN A 19 59.34 30.61 41.30
N SER A 20 60.20 31.56 40.94
CA SER A 20 60.17 32.24 39.65
C SER A 20 60.57 31.32 38.48
N LEU A 21 59.65 31.11 37.53
CA LEU A 21 59.90 30.31 36.31
C LEU A 21 61.06 30.86 35.46
N ARG A 22 61.24 32.20 35.44
CA ARG A 22 62.37 32.85 34.77
C ARG A 22 63.70 32.50 35.43
N VAL A 23 63.75 32.52 36.77
CA VAL A 23 64.99 32.17 37.50
C VAL A 23 65.29 30.69 37.35
N ARG A 24 64.28 29.82 37.41
CA ARG A 24 64.44 28.38 37.14
C ARG A 24 65.02 28.12 35.75
N ARG A 25 64.52 28.82 34.71
CA ARG A 25 65.06 28.74 33.34
C ARG A 25 66.54 29.12 33.28
N ILE A 26 66.90 30.25 33.88
CA ILE A 26 68.30 30.71 33.91
C ILE A 26 69.16 29.72 34.70
N LEU A 27 68.66 29.18 35.81
CA LEU A 27 69.36 28.20 36.62
C LEU A 27 69.64 26.91 35.83
N CYS A 28 68.69 26.40 35.03
CA CYS A 28 68.94 25.27 34.12
C CYS A 28 70.10 25.57 33.14
N GLN A 29 70.17 26.78 32.59
CA GLN A 29 71.27 27.18 31.69
C GLN A 29 72.62 27.27 32.42
N VAL A 30 72.61 27.77 33.67
CA VAL A 30 73.81 27.79 34.53
C VAL A 30 74.27 26.37 34.83
N ILE A 31 73.34 25.45 35.10
CA ILE A 31 73.65 24.04 35.39
C ILE A 31 74.32 23.36 34.18
N ILE A 32 73.91 23.66 32.92
CA ILE A 32 74.63 23.17 31.73
C ILE A 32 76.09 23.64 31.72
N ALA A 33 76.31 24.95 31.93
CA ALA A 33 77.67 25.50 31.94
C ALA A 33 78.51 24.91 33.08
N MET A 34 77.89 24.63 34.23
CA MET A 34 78.51 23.94 35.36
C MET A 34 78.88 22.49 35.02
N ALA A 35 78.06 21.78 34.25
CA ALA A 35 78.34 20.43 33.80
C ALA A 35 79.61 20.38 32.92
N HIS A 36 79.74 21.30 31.95
CA HIS A 36 80.90 21.39 31.06
C HIS A 36 82.22 21.62 31.80
N HIS A 37 82.17 22.31 32.94
CA HIS A 37 83.34 22.62 33.74
C HIS A 37 83.50 21.70 34.95
N ASP A 38 82.86 20.52 34.95
CA ASP A 38 83.05 19.46 35.95
C ASP A 38 82.72 19.95 37.38
N TYR A 39 81.63 20.71 37.52
CA TYR A 39 81.11 21.11 38.84
C TYR A 39 80.10 20.08 39.37
N LEU A 40 79.47 19.30 38.50
CA LEU A 40 78.40 18.37 38.89
C LEU A 40 78.93 17.03 39.46
N SER A 41 80.22 16.72 39.27
CA SER A 41 80.93 15.62 39.92
C SER A 41 81.32 15.92 41.38
N LEU A 42 81.21 17.19 41.81
CA LEU A 42 81.51 17.61 43.17
C LEU A 42 80.32 17.38 44.12
N GLU A 43 80.60 17.31 45.42
CA GLU A 43 79.57 17.16 46.45
C GLU A 43 78.48 18.24 46.34
N GLY A 44 77.23 17.80 46.14
CA GLY A 44 76.08 18.68 45.88
C GLY A 44 75.71 18.89 44.42
N GLY A 45 76.50 18.40 43.46
CA GLY A 45 76.15 18.41 42.03
C GLY A 45 74.93 17.55 41.70
N GLN A 46 74.72 16.46 42.45
CA GLN A 46 73.52 15.61 42.42
C GLN A 46 72.22 16.41 42.60
N LEU A 47 72.18 17.41 43.49
CA LEU A 47 71.01 18.27 43.71
C LEU A 47 70.70 19.17 42.50
N MET A 48 71.72 19.50 41.70
CA MET A 48 71.55 20.30 40.48
C MET A 48 70.95 19.45 39.35
N VAL A 49 71.37 18.18 39.24
CA VAL A 49 70.77 17.21 38.31
C VAL A 49 69.33 16.92 38.73
N GLU A 50 69.06 16.67 40.02
CA GLU A 50 67.70 16.52 40.55
C GLU A 50 66.85 17.75 40.23
N PHE A 51 67.39 18.97 40.39
CA PHE A 51 66.67 20.19 40.03
C PHE A 51 66.25 20.22 38.55
N VAL A 52 67.15 19.82 37.64
CA VAL A 52 66.83 19.72 36.20
C VAL A 52 65.74 18.67 35.95
N VAL A 53 65.85 17.48 36.55
CA VAL A 53 64.84 16.42 36.44
C VAL A 53 63.48 16.85 37.01
N ARG A 54 63.47 17.65 38.09
CA ARG A 54 62.26 18.30 38.62
C ARG A 54 61.63 19.27 37.63
N GLN A 55 62.43 19.93 36.79
CA GLN A 55 61.89 20.79 35.74
C GLN A 55 61.35 19.98 34.55
N CYS A 56 61.98 18.86 34.21
CA CYS A 56 61.49 17.89 33.22
C CYS A 56 60.12 17.27 33.62
N SER A 57 59.84 17.16 34.91
CA SER A 57 58.59 16.57 35.43
C SER A 57 57.44 17.57 35.60
N LEU A 58 57.61 18.84 35.18
CA LEU A 58 56.58 19.86 35.33
C LEU A 58 55.28 19.49 34.58
N ASN A 59 54.16 19.54 35.31
CA ASN A 59 52.83 19.39 34.74
C ASN A 59 52.37 20.73 34.14
N THR A 60 52.13 20.75 32.83
CA THR A 60 51.66 21.92 32.07
C THR A 60 50.26 22.38 32.49
N GLU A 61 49.48 21.54 33.17
CA GLU A 61 48.11 21.79 33.61
C GLU A 61 47.99 22.21 35.08
N ASP A 62 49.11 22.35 35.79
CA ASP A 62 49.10 22.73 37.19
C ASP A 62 48.58 24.18 37.38
N LYS A 63 47.34 24.29 37.87
CA LYS A 63 46.64 25.56 38.08
C LYS A 63 47.34 26.47 39.11
N THR A 64 48.09 25.91 40.04
CA THR A 64 48.87 26.64 41.04
C THR A 64 50.09 27.29 40.40
N LEU A 65 50.82 26.55 39.57
CA LEU A 65 51.95 27.08 38.78
C LEU A 65 51.49 28.05 37.68
N GLN A 66 50.32 27.81 37.07
CA GLN A 66 49.73 28.73 36.08
C GLN A 66 49.32 30.07 36.72
N LYS A 67 48.81 30.08 37.96
CA LYS A 67 48.50 31.31 38.71
C LYS A 67 49.75 32.12 39.07
N LEU A 68 50.89 31.45 39.26
CA LEU A 68 52.20 32.07 39.50
C LEU A 68 52.88 32.55 38.21
N ASN A 69 52.34 32.20 37.04
CA ASN A 69 52.93 32.55 35.75
C ASN A 69 52.60 33.99 35.35
N THR A 70 53.36 34.96 35.85
CA THR A 70 53.30 36.37 35.45
C THR A 70 54.41 36.74 34.45
N THR A 71 55.04 35.76 33.80
CA THR A 71 56.29 35.93 33.03
C THR A 71 56.17 35.43 31.58
N GLU A 72 57.05 35.89 30.67
CA GLU A 72 57.15 35.40 29.28
C GLU A 72 57.50 33.90 29.13
N VAL A 73 57.93 33.23 30.22
CA VAL A 73 58.33 31.81 30.20
C VAL A 73 57.11 30.93 30.50
N THR A 74 56.70 30.11 29.53
CA THR A 74 55.64 29.13 29.73
C THR A 74 56.15 27.88 30.46
N ILE A 75 55.29 27.19 31.21
CA ILE A 75 55.63 25.93 31.91
C ILE A 75 56.12 24.88 30.89
N LYS A 76 55.43 24.77 29.75
CA LYS A 76 55.83 23.88 28.64
C LYS A 76 57.21 24.27 28.11
N GLY A 77 57.47 25.55 27.86
CA GLY A 77 58.76 26.01 27.37
C GLY A 77 59.91 25.79 28.36
N LEU A 78 59.66 25.88 29.67
CA LEU A 78 60.66 25.53 30.69
C LEU A 78 60.93 24.03 30.74
N ARG A 79 59.90 23.18 30.66
CA ARG A 79 60.04 21.73 30.59
C ARG A 79 60.83 21.30 29.36
N ASP A 80 60.39 21.72 28.17
CA ASP A 80 61.04 21.36 26.90
C ASP A 80 62.51 21.82 26.87
N MET A 81 62.82 22.99 27.44
CA MET A 81 64.21 23.46 27.62
C MET A 81 65.00 22.56 28.58
N SER A 82 64.38 22.13 29.68
CA SER A 82 65.03 21.28 30.68
C SER A 82 65.28 19.87 30.17
N ASP A 83 64.38 19.34 29.33
CA ASP A 83 64.58 18.06 28.64
C ASP A 83 65.81 18.13 27.71
N ASN A 84 65.92 19.22 26.95
CA ASN A 84 67.09 19.49 26.12
C ASN A 84 68.37 19.67 26.96
N VAL A 85 68.29 20.36 28.10
CA VAL A 85 69.41 20.51 29.04
C VAL A 85 69.92 19.13 29.48
N LEU A 86 69.02 18.26 29.93
CA LEU A 86 69.39 16.93 30.43
C LEU A 86 70.00 16.07 29.32
N LEU A 87 69.41 16.10 28.12
CA LEU A 87 69.92 15.37 26.96
C LEU A 87 71.29 15.87 26.51
N LEU A 88 71.50 17.19 26.44
CA LEU A 88 72.79 17.78 26.07
C LEU A 88 73.88 17.40 27.07
N VAL A 89 73.60 17.50 28.37
CA VAL A 89 74.56 17.10 29.42
C VAL A 89 74.91 15.62 29.29
N THR A 90 73.95 14.77 28.95
CA THR A 90 74.15 13.32 28.76
C THR A 90 74.97 12.99 27.51
N THR A 91 74.69 13.63 26.38
CA THR A 91 75.22 13.25 25.06
C THR A 91 76.51 13.97 24.68
N THR A 92 76.77 15.17 25.23
CA THR A 92 77.88 16.04 24.79
C THR A 92 79.02 16.16 25.81
N ILE A 93 78.84 15.68 27.03
CA ILE A 93 79.80 15.84 28.13
C ILE A 93 80.23 14.45 28.63
N GLU A 94 81.40 13.99 28.20
CA GLU A 94 81.86 12.60 28.38
C GLU A 94 81.99 12.17 29.85
N HIS A 95 82.62 13.00 30.70
CA HIS A 95 82.79 12.71 32.14
C HIS A 95 81.48 12.70 32.94
N MET A 96 80.38 13.22 32.39
CA MET A 96 79.07 13.16 33.04
C MET A 96 78.43 11.78 32.94
N LYS A 97 78.88 10.90 32.03
CA LYS A 97 78.33 9.54 31.88
C LYS A 97 78.52 8.70 33.15
N GLU A 98 79.68 8.80 33.80
CA GLU A 98 79.97 8.11 35.07
C GLU A 98 79.07 8.58 36.22
N VAL A 99 78.77 9.88 36.27
CA VAL A 99 77.91 10.47 37.31
C VAL A 99 76.43 10.14 37.06
N LEU A 100 75.99 10.23 35.80
CA LEU A 100 74.58 10.09 35.44
C LEU A 100 74.11 8.63 35.38
N TRP A 101 74.99 7.67 35.09
CA TRP A 101 74.61 6.26 34.90
C TRP A 101 73.84 5.66 36.10
N PRO A 102 74.42 5.55 37.30
CA PRO A 102 73.67 5.07 38.46
C PRO A 102 72.66 6.10 38.96
N TYR A 103 72.97 7.39 38.88
CA TYR A 103 72.18 8.43 39.54
C TYR A 103 70.83 8.69 38.87
N LEU A 104 70.73 8.57 37.54
CA LEU A 104 69.47 8.76 36.85
C LEU A 104 68.41 7.70 37.21
N LEU A 105 68.83 6.52 37.67
CA LEU A 105 67.93 5.45 38.11
C LEU A 105 67.11 5.84 39.36
N GLU A 106 67.65 6.72 40.21
CA GLU A 106 66.95 7.25 41.40
C GLU A 106 65.64 7.96 41.03
N PHE A 107 65.51 8.44 39.78
CA PHE A 107 64.36 9.22 39.33
C PHE A 107 63.30 8.41 38.57
N VAL A 108 63.50 7.11 38.36
CA VAL A 108 62.57 6.28 37.56
C VAL A 108 61.31 5.88 38.36
N VAL A 109 61.52 5.43 39.60
CA VAL A 109 60.46 4.87 40.46
C VAL A 109 59.63 5.94 41.19
N PRO A 110 60.20 7.00 41.78
CA PRO A 110 59.43 7.96 42.57
C PRO A 110 58.37 8.71 41.75
N VAL A 111 57.16 8.84 42.31
CA VAL A 111 56.00 9.38 41.58
C VAL A 111 56.16 10.83 41.14
N GLN A 112 56.88 11.65 41.92
CA GLN A 112 57.10 13.07 41.63
C GLN A 112 57.89 13.31 40.33
N TYR A 113 58.60 12.30 39.83
CA TYR A 113 59.39 12.38 38.61
C TYR A 113 58.71 11.73 37.40
N THR A 114 57.48 11.21 37.54
CA THR A 114 56.77 10.48 36.46
C THR A 114 56.77 11.23 35.13
N GLY A 115 56.60 12.56 35.16
CA GLY A 115 56.61 13.40 33.95
C GLY A 115 57.96 13.46 33.24
N ALA A 116 59.07 13.25 33.96
CA ALA A 116 60.43 13.24 33.43
C ALA A 116 60.91 11.85 32.99
N VAL A 117 60.17 10.77 33.29
CA VAL A 117 60.64 9.40 33.03
C VAL A 117 60.98 9.18 31.55
N GLY A 118 60.24 9.78 30.61
CA GLY A 118 60.56 9.67 29.19
C GLY A 118 61.96 10.17 28.85
N ILE A 119 62.34 11.38 29.29
CA ILE A 119 63.66 11.94 29.04
C ILE A 119 64.77 11.28 29.88
N VAL A 120 64.45 10.90 31.13
CA VAL A 120 65.37 10.17 32.00
C VAL A 120 65.70 8.80 31.39
N SER A 121 64.70 8.05 30.94
CA SER A 121 64.88 6.77 30.24
C SER A 121 65.67 6.93 28.94
N ARG A 122 65.47 8.01 28.19
CA ARG A 122 66.28 8.30 26.99
C ARG A 122 67.75 8.49 27.34
N CYS A 123 68.04 9.27 28.39
CA CYS A 123 69.41 9.52 28.83
C CYS A 123 70.07 8.24 29.36
N ILE A 124 69.34 7.43 30.15
CA ILE A 124 69.82 6.12 30.61
C ILE A 124 70.08 5.20 29.41
N ALA A 125 69.17 5.13 28.45
CA ALA A 125 69.33 4.31 27.26
C ALA A 125 70.59 4.69 26.47
N ASP A 126 70.83 5.99 26.26
CA ASP A 126 72.01 6.48 25.53
C ASP A 126 73.32 6.14 26.27
N ILE A 127 73.38 6.35 27.60
CA ILE A 127 74.57 6.02 28.40
C ILE A 127 74.79 4.51 28.44
N GLY A 128 73.74 3.75 28.75
CA GLY A 128 73.82 2.29 28.92
C GLY A 128 74.14 1.57 27.64
N LYS A 129 73.58 2.01 26.50
CA LYS A 129 73.95 1.48 25.18
C LYS A 129 75.44 1.71 24.90
N GLY A 130 75.94 2.93 25.11
CA GLY A 130 77.36 3.23 24.91
C GLY A 130 78.26 2.38 25.81
N LYS A 131 77.95 2.31 27.10
CA LYS A 131 78.72 1.49 28.07
C LYS A 131 78.67 -0.01 27.75
N ARG A 132 77.53 -0.53 27.31
CA ARG A 132 77.34 -1.93 26.91
C ARG A 132 78.11 -2.27 25.62
N GLU A 133 78.13 -1.36 24.64
CA GLU A 133 78.90 -1.52 23.38
C GLU A 133 80.41 -1.38 23.58
N GLU A 134 80.84 -0.54 24.53
CA GLU A 134 82.25 -0.29 24.88
C GLU A 134 82.82 -1.28 25.91
N GLU A 135 82.00 -2.22 26.43
CA GLU A 135 82.36 -3.13 27.55
C GLU A 135 82.97 -2.37 28.75
N ALA A 136 82.36 -1.24 29.12
CA ALA A 136 82.90 -0.36 30.16
C ALA A 136 82.92 -1.03 31.54
N ASP A 137 84.03 -0.87 32.28
CA ASP A 137 84.25 -1.49 33.61
C ASP A 137 83.20 -1.08 34.66
N ASP A 138 82.55 0.07 34.50
CA ASP A 138 81.53 0.62 35.41
C ASP A 138 80.09 0.45 34.89
N TYR A 139 79.88 -0.43 33.90
CA TYR A 139 78.56 -0.75 33.37
C TYR A 139 77.70 -1.52 34.38
N ASP A 140 78.30 -2.52 35.04
CA ASP A 140 77.61 -3.39 36.01
C ASP A 140 77.38 -2.65 37.33
N LEU A 141 76.11 -2.55 37.72
CA LEU A 141 75.65 -1.83 38.89
C LEU A 141 75.53 -2.76 40.10
N ASN A 142 76.22 -2.44 41.19
CA ASN A 142 76.03 -3.11 42.46
C ASN A 142 74.89 -2.47 43.25
N PHE A 143 73.69 -3.05 43.12
CA PHE A 143 72.47 -2.57 43.79
C PHE A 143 72.53 -2.64 45.32
N ASP A 144 73.41 -3.46 45.91
CA ASP A 144 73.57 -3.53 47.37
C ASP A 144 74.47 -2.40 47.92
N GLU A 145 75.44 -1.93 47.13
CA GLU A 145 76.34 -0.82 47.52
C GLU A 145 75.73 0.56 47.21
N LEU A 146 74.91 0.65 46.15
CA LEU A 146 74.24 1.88 45.73
C LEU A 146 72.91 2.08 46.48
N ALA A 147 72.99 2.45 47.77
CA ALA A 147 71.83 2.49 48.66
C ALA A 147 70.64 3.39 48.23
N ASN A 148 70.84 4.34 47.31
CA ASN A 148 69.80 5.27 46.85
C ASN A 148 69.08 4.82 45.57
N ILE A 149 69.63 3.85 44.81
CA ILE A 149 68.97 3.40 43.58
C ILE A 149 67.85 2.40 43.89
N PRO A 150 66.74 2.38 43.12
CA PRO A 150 65.67 1.42 43.33
C PRO A 150 66.14 -0.01 43.05
N ARG A 151 65.58 -0.99 43.75
CA ARG A 151 65.94 -2.40 43.53
C ARG A 151 65.48 -2.88 42.15
N GLN A 152 66.12 -3.94 41.63
CA GLN A 152 65.81 -4.44 40.28
C GLN A 152 64.31 -4.76 40.08
N PRO A 153 63.58 -5.44 41.00
CA PRO A 153 62.15 -5.69 40.82
C PRO A 153 61.30 -4.42 40.74
N GLU A 154 61.70 -3.34 41.41
CA GLU A 154 61.00 -2.05 41.37
C GLU A 154 61.20 -1.32 40.05
N LEU A 155 62.42 -1.34 39.50
CA LEU A 155 62.72 -0.81 38.17
C LEU A 155 61.95 -1.55 37.09
N ILE A 156 61.99 -2.89 37.12
CA ILE A 156 61.24 -3.75 36.18
C ILE A 156 59.75 -3.44 36.27
N ALA A 157 59.18 -3.44 37.47
CA ALA A 157 57.77 -3.15 37.69
C ALA A 157 57.38 -1.78 37.12
N ARG A 158 58.16 -0.75 37.42
CA ARG A 158 57.87 0.62 37.01
C ARG A 158 57.96 0.80 35.50
N LEU A 159 59.03 0.33 34.87
CA LEU A 159 59.27 0.49 33.43
C LEU A 159 58.20 -0.24 32.62
N ILE A 160 57.86 -1.48 32.98
CA ILE A 160 56.80 -2.25 32.33
C ILE A 160 55.45 -1.52 32.38
N VAL A 161 55.07 -1.02 33.56
CA VAL A 161 53.76 -0.37 33.73
C VAL A 161 53.65 0.90 32.91
N LEU A 162 54.72 1.71 32.88
CA LEU A 162 54.75 2.95 32.12
C LEU A 162 54.82 2.71 30.61
N ALA A 163 55.47 1.62 30.16
CA ALA A 163 55.52 1.18 28.76
C ALA A 163 54.17 0.68 28.24
N GLY A 164 53.24 0.28 29.11
CA GLY A 164 51.87 -0.10 28.74
C GLY A 164 51.10 1.02 28.04
N HIS A 165 51.42 2.29 28.33
CA HIS A 165 50.86 3.47 27.67
C HIS A 165 51.99 4.30 27.05
N PRO A 166 52.45 3.95 25.83
CA PRO A 166 53.70 4.47 25.27
C PRO A 166 53.60 5.92 24.83
N HIS A 167 52.40 6.41 24.53
CA HIS A 167 52.14 7.80 24.12
C HIS A 167 52.07 8.78 25.31
N ASN A 168 51.82 8.28 26.53
CA ASN A 168 51.74 9.12 27.73
C ASN A 168 53.13 9.73 28.04
N GLY A 169 53.15 10.90 28.69
CA GLY A 169 54.40 11.55 29.07
C GLY A 169 55.30 11.92 27.89
N GLN A 170 54.73 12.51 26.83
CA GLN A 170 55.44 12.93 25.60
C GLN A 170 56.04 11.77 24.79
N GLY A 171 55.30 10.66 24.62
CA GLY A 171 55.81 9.52 23.83
C GLY A 171 56.90 8.74 24.55
N ARG A 172 56.81 8.58 25.87
CA ARG A 172 57.86 7.94 26.70
C ARG A 172 58.16 6.50 26.34
N GLY A 173 57.25 5.80 25.65
CA GLY A 173 57.33 4.35 25.43
C GLY A 173 58.57 3.91 24.66
N GLU A 174 58.92 4.61 23.59
CA GLU A 174 60.14 4.33 22.81
C GLU A 174 61.39 4.40 23.70
N HIS A 175 61.51 5.46 24.48
CA HIS A 175 62.64 5.71 25.36
C HIS A 175 62.71 4.70 26.52
N ILE A 176 61.56 4.32 27.09
CA ILE A 176 61.48 3.28 28.12
C ILE A 176 61.93 1.93 27.56
N LEU A 177 61.49 1.56 26.36
CA LEU A 177 61.89 0.30 25.72
C LEU A 177 63.39 0.26 25.45
N HIS A 178 63.98 1.35 24.94
CA HIS A 178 65.43 1.45 24.79
C HIS A 178 66.17 1.39 26.13
N CYS A 179 65.64 2.03 27.17
CA CYS A 179 66.18 1.98 28.52
C CYS A 179 66.16 0.55 29.08
N MET A 180 65.08 -0.20 28.83
CA MET A 180 64.94 -1.61 29.22
C MET A 180 65.99 -2.48 28.51
N THR A 181 66.22 -2.30 27.21
CA THR A 181 67.28 -3.00 26.45
C THR A 181 68.68 -2.67 26.97
N ALA A 182 68.92 -1.42 27.36
CA ALA A 182 70.21 -1.00 27.90
C ALA A 182 70.46 -1.49 29.33
N LEU A 183 69.39 -1.72 30.12
CA LEU A 183 69.51 -2.14 31.52
C LEU A 183 69.34 -3.64 31.73
N VAL A 184 68.85 -4.42 30.77
CA VAL A 184 68.45 -5.83 31.01
C VAL A 184 69.53 -6.69 31.70
N PRO A 185 70.85 -6.60 31.37
CA PRO A 185 71.87 -7.38 32.07
C PRO A 185 72.02 -6.99 33.55
N ASN A 186 71.77 -5.72 33.89
CA ASN A 186 71.77 -5.21 35.26
C ASN A 186 70.48 -5.56 36.03
N LEU A 187 69.39 -5.88 35.33
CA LEU A 187 68.09 -6.18 35.92
C LEU A 187 67.93 -7.66 36.23
N HIS A 188 68.23 -8.54 35.26
CA HIS A 188 68.23 -9.99 35.42
C HIS A 188 68.89 -10.69 34.22
N GLU A 189 69.81 -11.62 34.45
CA GLU A 189 70.56 -12.30 33.37
C GLU A 189 69.66 -13.12 32.43
N ASP A 190 68.70 -13.88 32.95
CA ASP A 190 67.78 -14.71 32.14
C ASP A 190 66.86 -13.91 31.20
N LEU A 191 66.75 -12.59 31.35
CA LEU A 191 65.87 -11.75 30.52
C LEU A 191 66.56 -11.24 29.25
N VAL A 192 67.90 -11.27 29.19
CA VAL A 192 68.69 -10.61 28.15
C VAL A 192 68.30 -11.09 26.75
N ASP A 193 68.32 -12.41 26.52
CA ASP A 193 68.02 -13.00 25.22
C ASP A 193 66.60 -12.66 24.73
N LEU A 194 65.62 -12.72 25.62
CA LEU A 194 64.23 -12.41 25.29
C LEU A 194 64.06 -10.92 24.97
N TRP A 195 64.61 -10.04 25.81
CA TRP A 195 64.42 -8.60 25.67
C TRP A 195 65.14 -8.06 24.44
N ASP A 196 66.38 -8.51 24.17
CA ASP A 196 67.12 -8.15 22.96
C ASP A 196 66.42 -8.64 21.68
N ALA A 197 65.69 -9.76 21.74
CA ALA A 197 64.96 -10.29 20.58
C ALA A 197 63.56 -9.67 20.37
N VAL A 198 62.86 -9.29 21.44
CA VAL A 198 61.44 -8.86 21.39
C VAL A 198 61.29 -7.34 21.39
N ILE A 199 62.08 -6.61 22.18
CA ILE A 199 61.94 -5.14 22.27
C ILE A 199 62.11 -4.45 20.91
N PRO A 200 63.05 -4.82 20.02
CA PRO A 200 63.15 -4.22 18.69
C PRO A 200 61.88 -4.38 17.85
N LYS A 201 61.14 -5.49 18.01
CA LYS A 201 59.87 -5.72 17.31
C LYS A 201 58.75 -4.84 17.86
N LEU A 202 58.71 -4.64 19.18
CA LEU A 202 57.78 -3.71 19.82
C LEU A 202 58.04 -2.26 19.36
N LEU A 203 59.31 -1.86 19.26
CA LEU A 203 59.70 -0.55 18.71
C LEU A 203 59.28 -0.38 17.24
N SER A 204 59.49 -1.39 16.39
CA SER A 204 59.04 -1.36 14.99
C SER A 204 57.53 -1.15 14.88
N TYR A 205 56.76 -1.88 15.69
CA TYR A 205 55.30 -1.75 15.72
C TYR A 205 54.87 -0.34 16.16
N LEU A 206 55.49 0.21 17.22
CA LEU A 206 55.18 1.55 17.73
C LEU A 206 55.42 2.63 16.65
N ASN A 207 56.52 2.52 15.89
CA ASN A 207 56.85 3.46 14.82
C ASN A 207 55.91 3.35 13.62
N GLU A 208 55.65 2.14 13.11
CA GLU A 208 54.79 1.92 11.93
C GLU A 208 53.35 2.39 12.15
N GLN A 209 52.79 2.18 13.34
CA GLN A 209 51.42 2.58 13.65
C GLN A 209 51.29 4.09 13.85
N SER A 210 52.33 4.72 14.40
CA SER A 210 52.39 6.18 14.55
C SER A 210 52.39 6.88 13.19
N GLU A 211 53.07 6.31 12.18
CA GLU A 211 53.09 6.86 10.81
C GLU A 211 51.75 6.69 10.07
N LYS A 212 51.04 5.57 10.29
CA LYS A 212 49.77 5.26 9.62
C LYS A 212 48.54 5.94 10.24
N GLY A 213 48.67 6.45 11.47
CA GLY A 213 47.55 7.05 12.22
C GLY A 213 46.53 6.03 12.73
N THR A 214 46.91 4.75 12.86
CA THR A 214 46.01 3.61 13.18
C THR A 214 46.29 2.99 14.56
N TRP A 215 46.56 3.81 15.58
CA TRP A 215 46.94 3.34 16.92
C TRP A 215 45.83 2.52 17.60
N ASP A 216 46.14 1.29 18.01
CA ASP A 216 45.29 0.45 18.85
C ASP A 216 45.96 0.19 20.21
N GLN A 217 45.49 0.94 21.21
CA GLN A 217 45.97 0.83 22.58
C GLN A 217 45.74 -0.57 23.18
N LYS A 218 44.64 -1.24 22.86
CA LYS A 218 44.34 -2.58 23.42
C LYS A 218 45.28 -3.63 22.83
N HIS A 219 45.52 -3.56 21.51
CA HIS A 219 46.48 -4.44 20.86
C HIS A 219 47.89 -4.26 21.42
N TRP A 220 48.32 -3.01 21.65
CA TRP A 220 49.61 -2.72 22.29
C TRP A 220 49.70 -3.33 23.69
N GLU A 221 48.68 -3.15 24.53
CA GLU A 221 48.65 -3.76 25.85
C GLU A 221 48.71 -5.29 25.79
N ASP A 222 48.05 -5.93 24.84
CA ASP A 222 48.14 -7.38 24.63
C ASP A 222 49.56 -7.83 24.25
N LEU A 223 50.27 -7.06 23.41
CA LEU A 223 51.68 -7.32 23.07
C LEU A 223 52.56 -7.17 24.32
N MET A 224 52.37 -6.11 25.09
CA MET A 224 53.11 -5.88 26.33
C MET A 224 52.82 -6.95 27.38
N LEU A 225 51.56 -7.37 27.57
CA LEU A 225 51.19 -8.44 28.50
C LEU A 225 51.77 -9.80 28.08
N LYS A 226 51.84 -10.09 26.77
CA LYS A 226 52.55 -11.27 26.25
C LYS A 226 54.04 -11.19 26.54
N PHE A 227 54.66 -10.02 26.35
CA PHE A 227 56.06 -9.78 26.67
C PHE A 227 56.34 -9.97 28.18
N VAL A 228 55.49 -9.42 29.05
CA VAL A 228 55.56 -9.64 30.50
C VAL A 228 55.41 -11.12 30.84
N SER A 229 54.40 -11.80 30.29
CA SER A 229 54.19 -13.22 30.54
C SER A 229 55.40 -14.06 30.15
N ARG A 230 56.03 -13.79 29.00
CA ARG A 230 57.24 -14.51 28.56
C ARG A 230 58.46 -14.20 29.44
N SER A 231 58.63 -12.94 29.83
CA SER A 231 59.70 -12.52 30.74
C SER A 231 59.62 -13.29 32.07
N LEU A 232 58.40 -13.47 32.60
CA LEU A 232 58.18 -14.25 33.82
C LEU A 232 58.41 -15.76 33.62
N ASP A 233 58.25 -16.29 32.40
CA ASP A 233 58.51 -17.70 32.08
C ASP A 233 60.00 -18.03 32.00
N ASP A 234 60.84 -17.08 31.59
CA ASP A 234 62.27 -17.31 31.38
C ASP A 234 63.08 -17.36 32.68
N VAL A 235 62.75 -16.52 33.67
CA VAL A 235 63.45 -16.43 34.98
C VAL A 235 63.24 -17.67 35.86
N LYS A 236 62.14 -18.42 35.67
CA LYS A 236 61.83 -19.70 36.36
C LYS A 236 62.01 -19.71 37.90
N ASN A 237 61.89 -18.57 38.55
CA ASN A 237 62.03 -18.42 40.01
C ASN A 237 60.77 -17.79 40.62
N GLU A 238 59.99 -18.57 41.38
CA GLU A 238 58.74 -18.11 41.98
C GLU A 238 58.94 -17.00 43.04
N GLU A 239 60.03 -17.01 43.80
CA GLU A 239 60.33 -15.95 44.78
C GLU A 239 60.54 -14.61 44.07
N TRP A 240 61.27 -14.61 42.96
CA TRP A 240 61.46 -13.41 42.13
C TRP A 240 60.13 -12.91 41.52
N LEU A 241 59.26 -13.81 41.05
CA LEU A 241 57.91 -13.46 40.58
C LEU A 241 57.10 -12.76 41.70
N ILE A 242 57.22 -13.24 42.94
CA ILE A 242 56.58 -12.65 44.12
C ILE A 242 57.18 -11.28 44.44
N GLU A 243 58.50 -11.10 44.32
CA GLU A 243 59.16 -9.81 44.52
C GLU A 243 58.71 -8.77 43.50
N VAL A 244 58.72 -9.10 42.21
CA VAL A 244 58.21 -8.22 41.13
C VAL A 244 56.73 -7.92 41.34
N GLY A 245 55.94 -8.94 41.68
CA GLY A 245 54.52 -8.78 41.98
C GLY A 245 54.24 -7.91 43.20
N SER A 246 55.07 -7.99 44.25
CA SER A 246 54.98 -7.13 45.43
C SER A 246 55.38 -5.69 45.09
N ALA A 247 56.44 -5.49 44.31
CA ALA A 247 56.86 -4.17 43.83
C ALA A 247 55.80 -3.47 42.96
N MET A 248 54.95 -4.26 42.28
CA MET A 248 53.77 -3.78 41.55
C MET A 248 52.55 -3.55 42.44
N GLY A 249 52.26 -4.49 43.35
CA GLY A 249 50.92 -4.66 43.92
C GLY A 249 50.76 -4.34 45.39
N GLU A 250 51.82 -3.91 46.09
CA GLU A 250 51.65 -3.45 47.48
C GLU A 250 50.80 -2.19 47.58
N LYS A 251 49.83 -2.23 48.50
CA LYS A 251 48.76 -1.24 48.59
C LYS A 251 49.29 0.19 48.71
N GLU A 252 50.27 0.38 49.57
CA GLU A 252 50.91 1.67 49.84
C GLU A 252 51.58 2.22 48.57
N LEU A 253 52.31 1.36 47.84
CA LEU A 253 53.00 1.72 46.59
C LEU A 253 52.01 2.06 45.47
N VAL A 254 50.93 1.30 45.33
CA VAL A 254 49.90 1.55 44.31
C VAL A 254 49.23 2.91 44.54
N LEU A 255 48.89 3.22 45.79
CA LEU A 255 48.30 4.51 46.16
C LEU A 255 49.28 5.66 45.98
N GLU A 256 50.54 5.47 46.35
CA GLU A 256 51.57 6.50 46.19
C GLU A 256 51.86 6.79 44.70
N ARG A 257 52.02 5.75 43.88
CA ARG A 257 52.55 5.87 42.51
C ARG A 257 51.51 6.10 41.43
N TYR A 258 50.27 5.62 41.61
CA TYR A 258 49.29 5.53 40.52
C TYR A 258 47.90 6.10 40.84
N MET A 259 47.71 6.76 41.99
CA MET A 259 46.40 7.33 42.37
C MET A 259 45.81 8.30 41.32
N ASN A 260 46.66 9.04 40.61
CA ASN A 260 46.27 10.01 39.59
C ASN A 260 46.55 9.54 38.15
N TYR A 261 46.89 8.26 37.96
CA TYR A 261 47.30 7.67 36.68
C TYR A 261 46.43 6.42 36.38
N PRO A 262 45.14 6.62 36.03
CA PRO A 262 44.16 5.53 35.96
C PRO A 262 44.45 4.51 34.86
N GLU A 263 45.05 4.94 33.75
CA GLU A 263 45.44 4.07 32.63
C GLU A 263 46.58 3.14 33.03
N GLU A 264 47.68 3.70 33.55
CA GLU A 264 48.82 2.94 34.05
C GLU A 264 48.43 2.01 35.19
N LYS A 265 47.53 2.45 36.08
CA LYS A 265 46.99 1.61 37.16
C LYS A 265 46.12 0.46 36.63
N GLY A 266 45.33 0.74 35.59
CA GLY A 266 44.57 -0.29 34.89
C GLY A 266 45.50 -1.34 34.29
N PHE A 267 46.56 -0.93 33.60
CA PHE A 267 47.56 -1.84 33.04
C PHE A 267 48.34 -2.61 34.12
N LEU A 268 48.72 -1.95 35.22
CA LEU A 268 49.33 -2.57 36.40
C LEU A 268 48.48 -3.74 36.93
N PHE A 269 47.17 -3.55 37.06
CA PHE A 269 46.26 -4.61 37.50
C PHE A 269 46.25 -5.80 36.54
N LYS A 270 46.38 -5.57 35.22
CA LYS A 270 46.52 -6.65 34.24
C LYS A 270 47.85 -7.39 34.42
N CYS A 271 48.97 -6.69 34.62
CA CYS A 271 50.27 -7.28 34.91
C CYS A 271 50.24 -8.14 36.19
N LEU A 272 49.64 -7.65 37.27
CA LEU A 272 49.44 -8.41 38.51
C LEU A 272 48.63 -9.69 38.26
N GLY A 273 47.61 -9.62 37.42
CA GLY A 273 46.86 -10.79 36.97
C GLY A 273 47.73 -11.85 36.28
N VAL A 274 48.63 -11.42 35.38
CA VAL A 274 49.59 -12.31 34.71
C VAL A 274 50.57 -12.94 35.70
N ILE A 275 51.05 -12.19 36.69
CA ILE A 275 51.95 -12.71 37.74
C ILE A 275 51.20 -13.72 38.62
N MET A 276 50.02 -13.36 39.14
CA MET A 276 49.21 -14.26 39.98
C MET A 276 48.84 -15.56 39.26
N ARG A 277 48.66 -15.52 37.93
CA ARG A 277 48.41 -16.72 37.12
C ARG A 277 49.57 -17.73 37.17
N LYS A 278 50.80 -17.27 37.37
CA LYS A 278 52.03 -18.08 37.36
C LYS A 278 52.53 -18.45 38.75
N VAL A 279 52.09 -17.73 39.79
CA VAL A 279 52.42 -18.01 41.19
C VAL A 279 51.47 -19.07 41.78
N SER A 280 51.99 -19.97 42.60
CA SER A 280 51.24 -21.02 43.30
C SER A 280 50.88 -20.65 44.75
N GLN A 281 51.63 -19.72 45.35
CA GLN A 281 51.45 -19.29 46.74
C GLN A 281 50.11 -18.57 46.98
N ARG A 282 49.14 -19.29 47.57
CA ARG A 282 47.78 -18.80 47.87
C ARG A 282 47.74 -17.49 48.67
N GLN A 283 48.61 -17.33 49.67
CA GLN A 283 48.63 -16.13 50.53
C GLN A 283 48.99 -14.87 49.74
N PHE A 284 49.97 -14.97 48.83
CA PHE A 284 50.35 -13.88 47.95
C PHE A 284 49.21 -13.49 47.01
N ILE A 285 48.56 -14.46 46.37
CA ILE A 285 47.42 -14.24 45.47
C ILE A 285 46.28 -13.51 46.20
N GLN A 286 45.94 -13.96 47.41
CA GLN A 286 44.91 -13.29 48.23
C GLN A 286 45.32 -11.86 48.60
N LYS A 287 46.58 -11.63 49.04
CA LYS A 287 47.12 -10.29 49.34
C LYS A 287 47.01 -9.35 48.13
N MET A 288 47.36 -9.82 46.93
CA MET A 288 47.31 -9.02 45.70
C MET A 288 45.86 -8.70 45.30
N LEU A 289 44.95 -9.67 45.35
CA LEU A 289 43.52 -9.43 45.10
C LEU A 289 42.92 -8.44 46.10
N ASP A 290 43.27 -8.53 47.38
CA ASP A 290 42.85 -7.57 48.42
C ASP A 290 43.39 -6.16 48.13
N SER A 291 44.65 -6.07 47.70
CA SER A 291 45.27 -4.81 47.30
C SER A 291 44.54 -4.17 46.11
N MET A 292 44.22 -4.94 45.07
CA MET A 292 43.49 -4.45 43.89
C MET A 292 42.12 -3.86 44.27
N PHE A 293 41.31 -4.59 45.03
CA PHE A 293 39.97 -4.12 45.44
C PHE A 293 40.00 -2.98 46.47
N SER A 294 41.03 -2.89 47.30
CA SER A 294 41.16 -1.80 48.28
C SER A 294 41.75 -0.51 47.70
N THR A 295 42.40 -0.57 46.54
CA THR A 295 43.05 0.58 45.90
C THR A 295 42.30 1.10 44.67
N ILE A 296 41.50 0.28 44.00
CA ILE A 296 40.77 0.66 42.79
C ILE A 296 39.82 1.85 43.01
N LYS A 297 39.79 2.77 42.04
CA LYS A 297 38.75 3.80 41.95
C LYS A 297 37.58 3.29 41.11
N HIS A 298 36.58 2.68 41.76
CA HIS A 298 35.40 2.09 41.10
C HIS A 298 34.61 3.05 40.18
N SER A 299 34.78 4.37 40.30
CA SER A 299 34.14 5.33 39.38
C SER A 299 34.85 5.42 38.01
N ASN A 300 36.14 5.09 37.91
CA ASN A 300 36.93 5.18 36.69
C ASN A 300 36.78 3.92 35.83
N GLN A 301 36.55 4.05 34.52
CA GLN A 301 36.33 2.91 33.64
C GLN A 301 37.62 2.14 33.30
N ALA A 302 38.75 2.82 33.10
CA ALA A 302 40.04 2.19 32.79
C ALA A 302 40.54 1.32 33.95
N GLU A 303 40.45 1.83 35.18
CA GLU A 303 40.79 1.06 36.39
C GLU A 303 39.86 -0.15 36.57
N ARG A 304 38.57 -0.02 36.29
CA ARG A 304 37.59 -1.11 36.35
C ARG A 304 37.91 -2.23 35.38
N GLU A 305 38.16 -1.88 34.12
CA GLU A 305 38.50 -2.85 33.09
C GLU A 305 39.84 -3.53 33.38
N GLY A 306 40.86 -2.76 33.79
CA GLY A 306 42.15 -3.30 34.22
C GLY A 306 42.06 -4.26 35.40
N CYS A 307 41.30 -3.89 36.44
CA CYS A 307 41.04 -4.75 37.59
C CYS A 307 40.31 -6.04 37.17
N ALA A 308 39.25 -5.93 36.37
CA ALA A 308 38.47 -7.08 35.93
C ALA A 308 39.29 -8.06 35.08
N ILE A 309 40.09 -7.56 34.14
CA ILE A 309 41.02 -8.37 33.34
C ILE A 309 42.07 -9.02 34.24
N GLY A 310 42.65 -8.27 35.18
CA GLY A 310 43.63 -8.79 36.14
C GLY A 310 43.08 -9.94 36.99
N VAL A 311 41.87 -9.79 37.53
CA VAL A 311 41.16 -10.86 38.25
C VAL A 311 40.85 -12.04 37.32
N GLY A 312 40.51 -11.77 36.06
CA GLY A 312 40.32 -12.80 35.03
C GLY A 312 41.60 -13.61 34.76
N PHE A 313 42.74 -12.97 34.56
CA PHE A 313 44.03 -13.66 34.39
C PHE A 313 44.40 -14.49 35.62
N CYS A 314 44.13 -14.00 36.84
CA CYS A 314 44.27 -14.81 38.05
C CYS A 314 43.38 -16.07 38.01
N ALA A 315 42.12 -15.94 37.57
CA ALA A 315 41.17 -17.06 37.48
C ALA A 315 41.58 -18.14 36.46
N ALA A 316 42.45 -17.81 35.50
CA ALA A 316 42.95 -18.79 34.53
C ALA A 316 43.72 -19.95 35.18
N SER A 317 44.33 -19.74 36.35
CA SER A 317 44.96 -20.80 37.16
C SER A 317 44.27 -21.01 38.51
N HIS A 318 43.57 -19.98 39.01
CA HIS A 318 43.06 -19.93 40.39
C HIS A 318 41.59 -19.53 40.46
N LEU A 319 40.73 -20.16 39.64
CA LEU A 319 39.31 -19.83 39.52
C LEU A 319 38.59 -19.72 40.87
N ASP A 320 38.72 -20.71 41.73
CA ASP A 320 38.01 -20.74 43.01
C ASP A 320 38.45 -19.61 43.96
N LEU A 321 39.72 -19.18 43.92
CA LEU A 321 40.21 -18.05 44.71
C LEU A 321 39.62 -16.72 44.21
N ALA A 322 39.60 -16.53 42.89
CA ALA A 322 39.03 -15.33 42.29
C ALA A 322 37.51 -15.24 42.56
N VAL A 323 36.76 -16.32 42.36
CA VAL A 323 35.32 -16.38 42.64
C VAL A 323 35.04 -16.14 44.12
N SER A 324 35.79 -16.79 45.01
CA SER A 324 35.64 -16.59 46.46
C SER A 324 35.90 -15.13 46.86
N LYS A 325 36.86 -14.45 46.23
CA LYS A 325 37.11 -13.03 46.47
C LYS A 325 35.93 -12.17 45.99
N LEU A 326 35.37 -12.45 44.82
CA LEU A 326 34.21 -11.70 44.31
C LEU A 326 32.97 -11.89 45.20
N GLU A 327 32.70 -13.12 45.64
CA GLU A 327 31.61 -13.41 46.58
C GLU A 327 31.81 -12.68 47.92
N GLN A 328 33.04 -12.59 48.41
CA GLN A 328 33.39 -11.82 49.60
C GLN A 328 33.08 -10.33 49.41
N VAL A 329 33.50 -9.73 48.29
CA VAL A 329 33.25 -8.31 47.98
C VAL A 329 31.75 -8.04 47.85
N ILE A 330 30.96 -8.94 47.23
CA ILE A 330 29.49 -8.82 47.19
C ILE A 330 28.93 -8.77 48.62
N LYS A 331 29.33 -9.71 49.49
CA LYS A 331 28.79 -9.84 50.85
C LYS A 331 29.20 -8.69 51.77
N GLU A 332 30.43 -8.20 51.65
CA GLU A 332 31.02 -7.22 52.58
C GLU A 332 30.84 -5.78 52.09
N GLU A 333 30.91 -5.54 50.78
CA GLU A 333 31.04 -4.20 50.21
C GLU A 333 29.82 -3.70 49.43
N MET A 334 28.93 -4.60 48.97
CA MET A 334 27.70 -4.23 48.27
C MET A 334 26.45 -4.16 49.15
N VAL A 335 26.56 -4.48 50.43
CA VAL A 335 25.43 -4.45 51.35
C VAL A 335 25.36 -3.11 52.07
N ARG A 336 24.19 -2.49 52.05
CA ARG A 336 23.90 -1.30 52.86
C ARG A 336 23.86 -1.69 54.34
N LYS A 337 24.74 -1.12 55.17
CA LYS A 337 24.62 -1.26 56.63
C LYS A 337 23.47 -0.35 57.11
N SER A 338 22.54 -0.88 57.91
CA SER A 338 21.44 -0.11 58.49
C SER A 338 21.95 0.74 59.66
N LYS A 339 21.41 1.96 59.80
CA LYS A 339 21.76 2.89 60.88
C LYS A 339 21.54 2.25 62.25
N GLY A 340 22.63 1.90 62.94
CA GLY A 340 22.64 1.80 64.40
C GLY A 340 22.81 3.19 65.00
N PHE A 341 22.14 3.45 66.12
CA PHE A 341 22.00 4.77 66.79
C PHE A 341 23.33 5.42 67.27
N PHE A 342 24.52 4.84 67.02
CA PHE A 342 25.82 5.31 67.53
C PHE A 342 27.04 5.15 66.59
N GLY A 343 26.88 5.06 65.26
CA GLY A 343 28.01 4.80 64.34
C GLY A 343 28.68 6.03 63.69
N PHE A 344 29.96 6.28 63.97
CA PHE A 344 30.83 7.34 63.40
C PHE A 344 31.61 6.92 62.12
N SER A 345 31.10 5.99 61.30
CA SER A 345 31.73 5.63 60.01
C SER A 345 30.98 6.28 58.84
N LYS A 346 31.70 6.84 57.85
CA LYS A 346 31.10 7.30 56.58
C LYS A 346 30.50 6.08 55.86
N ASP A 347 29.18 5.94 55.91
CA ASP A 347 28.46 4.91 55.13
C ASP A 347 28.60 5.18 53.63
N LYS A 348 28.72 4.11 52.83
CA LYS A 348 28.77 4.16 51.36
C LYS A 348 27.42 4.63 50.80
N SER A 349 27.44 5.55 49.83
CA SER A 349 26.21 5.99 49.15
C SER A 349 25.68 4.91 48.19
N GLU A 350 24.42 5.03 47.79
CA GLU A 350 23.82 4.14 46.77
C GLU A 350 24.63 4.16 45.46
N ALA A 351 25.13 5.33 45.07
CA ALA A 351 26.00 5.48 43.89
C ALA A 351 27.35 4.77 44.08
N ASP A 352 27.90 4.72 45.30
CA ASP A 352 29.16 4.01 45.56
C ASP A 352 28.96 2.49 45.47
N VAL A 353 27.82 1.98 45.96
CA VAL A 353 27.46 0.56 45.83
C VAL A 353 27.27 0.18 44.36
N GLU A 354 26.56 0.99 43.57
CA GLU A 354 26.40 0.72 42.12
C GLU A 354 27.74 0.78 41.37
N ARG A 355 28.67 1.69 41.72
CA ARG A 355 30.03 1.70 41.13
C ARG A 355 30.82 0.42 41.42
N ILE A 356 30.80 -0.05 42.67
CA ILE A 356 31.42 -1.32 43.07
C ILE A 356 30.78 -2.48 42.29
N LYS A 357 29.46 -2.43 42.14
CA LYS A 357 28.66 -3.39 41.37
C LYS A 357 29.06 -3.45 39.90
N ALA A 358 29.27 -2.31 39.25
CA ALA A 358 29.80 -2.29 37.88
C ALA A 358 31.17 -3.00 37.78
N THR A 359 32.06 -2.82 38.76
CA THR A 359 33.38 -3.49 38.78
C THR A 359 33.25 -4.99 38.95
N VAL A 360 32.57 -5.44 40.00
CA VAL A 360 32.50 -6.86 40.36
C VAL A 360 31.80 -7.68 39.28
N LEU A 361 30.75 -7.15 38.67
CA LEU A 361 30.04 -7.83 37.58
C LEU A 361 30.95 -8.00 36.36
N LEU A 362 31.68 -6.95 35.98
CA LEU A 362 32.68 -7.05 34.92
C LEU A 362 33.78 -8.07 35.24
N CYS A 363 34.23 -8.14 36.51
CA CYS A 363 35.18 -9.16 36.96
C CYS A 363 34.63 -10.58 36.72
N TYR A 364 33.35 -10.86 37.02
CA TYR A 364 32.75 -12.17 36.72
C TYR A 364 32.78 -12.50 35.22
N GLY A 365 32.60 -11.50 34.35
CA GLY A 365 32.73 -11.68 32.90
C GLY A 365 34.14 -12.15 32.49
N TYR A 366 35.17 -11.43 32.93
CA TYR A 366 36.56 -11.79 32.62
C TYR A 366 37.04 -13.05 33.32
N VAL A 367 36.58 -13.31 34.55
CA VAL A 367 36.77 -14.60 35.23
C VAL A 367 36.22 -15.71 34.37
N THR A 368 35.00 -15.58 33.83
CA THR A 368 34.42 -16.58 32.94
C THR A 368 35.27 -16.76 31.68
N PHE A 369 35.63 -15.66 31.02
CA PHE A 369 36.36 -15.68 29.75
C PHE A 369 37.76 -16.31 29.83
N HIS A 370 38.50 -16.04 30.92
CA HIS A 370 39.85 -16.56 31.10
C HIS A 370 39.92 -17.89 31.87
N SER A 371 38.80 -18.38 32.40
CA SER A 371 38.74 -19.66 33.10
C SER A 371 39.11 -20.84 32.20
N PRO A 372 39.72 -21.90 32.76
CA PRO A 372 39.94 -23.14 32.02
C PRO A 372 38.62 -23.72 31.48
N PRO A 373 38.53 -24.08 30.18
CA PRO A 373 37.29 -24.58 29.55
C PRO A 373 36.66 -25.79 30.26
N ASN A 374 37.49 -26.68 30.80
CA ASN A 374 37.08 -27.85 31.57
C ASN A 374 36.43 -27.50 32.91
N LEU A 375 36.81 -26.38 33.54
CA LEU A 375 36.21 -25.95 34.81
C LEU A 375 34.98 -25.09 34.59
N ILE A 376 35.02 -24.17 33.61
CA ILE A 376 33.96 -23.17 33.43
C ILE A 376 32.61 -23.79 33.09
N THR A 377 32.60 -24.85 32.27
CA THR A 377 31.40 -25.61 31.89
C THR A 377 30.64 -26.16 33.11
N SER A 378 31.32 -26.47 34.21
CA SER A 378 30.71 -26.93 35.47
C SER A 378 30.40 -25.82 36.50
N ARG A 379 31.02 -24.65 36.34
CA ARG A 379 30.97 -23.54 37.32
C ARG A 379 30.09 -22.37 36.89
N ILE A 380 29.85 -22.22 35.60
CA ILE A 380 29.10 -21.08 35.05
C ILE A 380 27.70 -20.98 35.66
N GLU A 381 26.92 -22.06 35.70
CA GLU A 381 25.56 -22.02 36.26
C GLU A 381 25.54 -22.06 37.79
N VAL A 382 26.44 -22.83 38.40
CA VAL A 382 26.41 -23.13 39.85
C VAL A 382 26.99 -21.99 40.68
N ASN A 383 28.06 -21.34 40.22
CA ASN A 383 28.78 -20.33 40.99
C ASN A 383 28.62 -18.93 40.39
N ILE A 384 28.88 -18.79 39.08
CA ILE A 384 28.96 -17.48 38.43
C ILE A 384 27.56 -16.89 38.24
N LEU A 385 26.69 -17.56 37.48
CA LEU A 385 25.31 -17.10 37.22
C LEU A 385 24.50 -16.99 38.52
N ARG A 386 24.67 -17.92 39.46
CA ARG A 386 24.04 -17.80 40.79
C ARG A 386 24.36 -16.46 41.47
N SER A 387 25.60 -15.97 41.32
CA SER A 387 26.07 -14.73 41.93
C SER A 387 25.61 -13.49 41.16
N ILE A 388 25.56 -13.55 39.82
CA ILE A 388 25.21 -12.37 39.00
C ILE A 388 23.71 -12.24 38.71
N ASN A 389 22.94 -13.34 38.69
CA ASN A 389 21.51 -13.34 38.35
C ASN A 389 20.65 -12.35 39.18
N PRO A 390 20.85 -12.18 40.50
CA PRO A 390 20.10 -11.21 41.29
C PRO A 390 20.26 -9.75 40.83
N HIS A 391 21.27 -9.45 40.01
CA HIS A 391 21.63 -8.10 39.62
C HIS A 391 21.09 -7.64 38.26
N PHE A 392 20.45 -8.52 37.45
CA PHE A 392 19.87 -8.15 36.15
C PHE A 392 18.56 -7.35 36.26
N ASN A 393 17.83 -7.45 37.38
CA ASN A 393 16.51 -6.85 37.50
C ASN A 393 16.57 -5.37 37.96
N LYS A 394 15.78 -4.51 37.31
CA LYS A 394 15.48 -3.10 37.71
C LYS A 394 16.72 -2.18 37.85
N ILE A 395 17.63 -2.23 36.89
CA ILE A 395 18.85 -1.41 36.91
C ILE A 395 18.57 0.00 36.41
N ARG A 396 18.81 0.99 37.27
CA ARG A 396 18.69 2.42 36.93
C ARG A 396 20.00 3.05 36.48
N ASP A 397 21.12 2.56 36.97
CA ASP A 397 22.44 3.09 36.65
C ASP A 397 22.95 2.55 35.30
N THR A 398 23.20 3.45 34.36
CA THR A 398 23.65 3.11 33.00
C THR A 398 24.98 2.37 33.00
N VAL A 399 25.90 2.74 33.90
CA VAL A 399 27.24 2.15 33.95
C VAL A 399 27.16 0.71 34.43
N VAL A 400 26.33 0.42 35.43
CA VAL A 400 26.07 -0.96 35.88
C VAL A 400 25.41 -1.78 34.77
N LYS A 401 24.40 -1.22 34.11
CA LYS A 401 23.72 -1.88 32.98
C LYS A 401 24.70 -2.26 31.87
N GLN A 402 25.54 -1.33 31.42
CA GLN A 402 26.54 -1.56 30.37
C GLN A 402 27.58 -2.61 30.76
N ASN A 403 28.05 -2.63 32.01
CA ASN A 403 29.02 -3.63 32.47
C ASN A 403 28.39 -5.03 32.61
N LEU A 404 27.09 -5.14 32.94
CA LEU A 404 26.38 -6.41 32.88
C LEU A 404 26.20 -6.91 31.44
N ILE A 405 25.91 -6.02 30.50
CA ILE A 405 25.85 -6.37 29.09
C ILE A 405 27.21 -6.92 28.61
N ARG A 406 28.32 -6.24 28.95
CA ARG A 406 29.68 -6.71 28.66
C ARG A 406 29.98 -8.05 29.35
N THR A 407 29.44 -8.26 30.55
CA THR A 407 29.55 -9.55 31.27
C THR A 407 28.86 -10.66 30.49
N ILE A 408 27.64 -10.44 29.99
CA ILE A 408 26.93 -11.40 29.14
C ILE A 408 27.72 -11.69 27.85
N ASP A 409 28.23 -10.65 27.18
CA ASP A 409 29.05 -10.82 25.97
C ASP A 409 30.30 -11.68 26.24
N LEU A 410 31.02 -11.40 27.34
CA LEU A 410 32.19 -12.19 27.75
C LEU A 410 31.82 -13.64 28.08
N ILE A 411 30.69 -13.87 28.76
CA ILE A 411 30.17 -15.23 29.00
C ILE A 411 29.90 -15.92 27.66
N GLY A 412 29.22 -15.26 26.73
CA GLY A 412 28.94 -15.81 25.41
C GLY A 412 30.23 -16.18 24.65
N ARG A 413 31.23 -15.29 24.63
CA ARG A 413 32.53 -15.57 24.00
C ARG A 413 33.27 -16.72 24.67
N ALA A 414 33.21 -16.80 26.00
CA ALA A 414 33.84 -17.87 26.78
C ALA A 414 33.22 -19.25 26.48
N LEU A 415 31.92 -19.26 26.18
CA LEU A 415 31.16 -20.48 25.89
C LEU A 415 31.06 -20.80 24.40
N HIS A 416 31.67 -19.98 23.54
CA HIS A 416 31.70 -20.24 22.10
C HIS A 416 32.47 -21.53 21.79
N PRO A 417 32.02 -22.36 20.83
CA PRO A 417 32.69 -23.62 20.48
C PRO A 417 34.20 -23.47 20.21
N ASP A 418 34.59 -22.46 19.42
CA ASP A 418 35.99 -22.14 19.13
C ASP A 418 36.86 -21.89 20.38
N HIS A 419 36.27 -21.34 21.45
CA HIS A 419 36.97 -21.05 22.70
C HIS A 419 36.96 -22.24 23.65
N LEU A 420 35.82 -22.92 23.79
CA LEU A 420 35.67 -24.09 24.65
C LEU A 420 36.42 -25.32 24.12
N LYS A 421 36.63 -25.40 22.80
CA LYS A 421 37.12 -26.60 22.09
C LYS A 421 36.26 -27.83 22.41
N LYS A 422 34.95 -27.62 22.57
CA LYS A 422 33.93 -28.64 22.85
C LYS A 422 32.66 -28.28 22.09
N ASP A 423 32.33 -29.08 21.08
CA ASP A 423 31.20 -28.81 20.19
C ASP A 423 29.85 -29.29 20.75
N ASP A 424 29.86 -30.04 21.85
CA ASP A 424 28.69 -30.68 22.46
C ASP A 424 28.13 -29.93 23.68
N PHE A 425 28.73 -28.78 24.06
CA PHE A 425 28.28 -28.01 25.21
C PHE A 425 27.04 -27.17 24.88
N ILE A 426 25.92 -27.49 25.55
CA ILE A 426 24.67 -26.71 25.45
C ILE A 426 24.55 -25.79 26.65
N PHE A 427 24.45 -24.48 26.39
CA PHE A 427 24.27 -23.49 27.43
C PHE A 427 22.80 -23.31 27.81
N SER A 428 22.34 -24.01 28.86
CA SER A 428 20.91 -24.07 29.24
C SER A 428 20.31 -22.71 29.65
N LYS A 429 21.16 -21.77 30.08
CA LYS A 429 20.76 -20.43 30.54
C LYS A 429 20.85 -19.34 29.48
N ARG A 430 21.08 -19.70 28.21
CA ARG A 430 21.16 -18.74 27.11
C ARG A 430 19.88 -17.90 26.98
N GLY A 431 18.70 -18.54 26.99
CA GLY A 431 17.42 -17.84 26.85
C GLY A 431 17.18 -16.78 27.94
N ASP A 432 17.56 -17.08 29.19
CA ASP A 432 17.48 -16.13 30.31
C ASP A 432 18.32 -14.87 30.03
N LEU A 433 19.54 -15.04 29.49
CA LEU A 433 20.42 -13.92 29.13
C LEU A 433 19.94 -13.14 27.89
N LEU A 434 19.39 -13.83 26.88
CA LEU A 434 18.76 -13.18 25.73
C LEU A 434 17.63 -12.26 26.20
N ASN A 435 16.74 -12.74 27.05
CA ASN A 435 15.62 -11.96 27.59
C ASN A 435 16.10 -10.72 28.35
N HIS A 436 17.14 -10.83 29.18
CA HIS A 436 17.71 -9.67 29.87
C HIS A 436 18.27 -8.62 28.90
N LEU A 437 18.92 -9.03 27.80
CA LEU A 437 19.42 -8.11 26.79
C LEU A 437 18.26 -7.43 26.03
N LEU A 438 17.21 -8.18 25.70
CA LEU A 438 16.00 -7.64 25.07
C LEU A 438 15.31 -6.63 25.99
N ASP A 439 15.18 -6.93 27.28
CA ASP A 439 14.64 -5.99 28.29
C ASP A 439 15.46 -4.70 28.36
N TYR A 440 16.79 -4.79 28.24
CA TYR A 440 17.64 -3.61 28.23
C TYR A 440 17.48 -2.78 26.97
N ILE A 441 17.30 -3.41 25.80
CA ILE A 441 17.03 -2.72 24.54
C ILE A 441 15.67 -2.02 24.60
N HIS A 442 14.61 -2.73 25.02
CA HIS A 442 13.27 -2.16 25.18
C HIS A 442 13.17 -1.08 26.25
N GLY A 443 14.05 -1.13 27.26
CA GLY A 443 14.13 -0.11 28.30
C GLY A 443 14.79 1.20 27.86
N GLU A 444 15.46 1.24 26.70
CA GLU A 444 16.03 2.48 26.15
C GLU A 444 14.97 3.26 25.35
N PRO A 445 14.86 4.60 25.49
CA PRO A 445 13.80 5.38 24.84
C PRO A 445 13.88 5.35 23.31
N VAL A 446 12.80 4.98 22.61
CA VAL A 446 12.73 4.93 21.14
C VAL A 446 12.52 6.35 20.56
N ALA A 447 12.97 6.60 19.33
CA ALA A 447 12.80 7.87 18.62
C ALA A 447 13.39 9.10 19.33
N VAL A 448 14.58 8.93 19.92
CA VAL A 448 15.37 10.01 20.53
C VAL A 448 16.77 10.06 19.92
N THR A 449 17.51 11.13 20.21
CA THR A 449 18.94 11.18 19.94
C THR A 449 19.69 10.22 20.85
N ILE A 450 20.60 9.42 20.28
CA ILE A 450 21.37 8.45 21.05
C ILE A 450 22.45 9.15 21.88
N THR A 451 22.50 8.85 23.17
CA THR A 451 23.44 9.47 24.13
C THR A 451 24.33 8.45 24.85
N THR A 452 24.10 7.15 24.64
CA THR A 452 24.86 6.07 25.26
C THR A 452 25.11 4.92 24.27
N GLU A 453 26.17 4.14 24.50
CA GLU A 453 26.50 2.94 23.70
C GLU A 453 25.67 1.70 24.08
N THR A 454 24.69 1.84 24.98
CA THR A 454 23.97 0.70 25.60
C THR A 454 23.31 -0.21 24.57
N ARG A 455 22.68 0.37 23.52
CA ARG A 455 22.07 -0.40 22.42
C ARG A 455 23.10 -1.23 21.66
N ALA A 456 24.18 -0.60 21.23
CA ALA A 456 25.26 -1.26 20.48
C ALA A 456 25.87 -2.40 21.30
N LEU A 457 26.15 -2.16 22.59
CA LEU A 457 26.65 -3.21 23.49
C LEU A 457 25.66 -4.38 23.62
N ALA A 458 24.37 -4.08 23.82
CA ALA A 458 23.34 -5.11 24.01
C ALA A 458 23.16 -5.96 22.74
N ILE A 459 23.13 -5.30 21.58
CA ILE A 459 23.02 -5.96 20.28
C ILE A 459 24.28 -6.80 19.99
N ASN A 460 25.49 -6.29 20.30
CA ASN A 460 26.71 -7.08 20.17
C ASN A 460 26.71 -8.32 21.08
N ALA A 461 26.21 -8.19 22.31
CA ALA A 461 26.05 -9.33 23.21
C ALA A 461 25.02 -10.34 22.69
N LEU A 462 23.90 -9.88 22.11
CA LEU A 462 22.93 -10.73 21.41
C LEU A 462 23.61 -11.47 20.26
N THR A 463 24.38 -10.77 19.42
CA THR A 463 25.15 -11.35 18.32
C THR A 463 26.07 -12.48 18.80
N THR A 464 26.75 -12.29 19.92
CA THR A 464 27.59 -13.34 20.52
C THR A 464 26.76 -14.53 20.99
N LEU A 465 25.63 -14.32 21.66
CA LEU A 465 24.77 -15.42 22.12
C LEU A 465 24.10 -16.19 20.97
N VAL A 466 23.75 -15.50 19.88
CA VAL A 466 23.21 -16.11 18.65
C VAL A 466 24.22 -17.09 18.04
N LYS A 467 25.53 -16.83 18.18
CA LYS A 467 26.58 -17.74 17.68
C LYS A 467 26.67 -19.06 18.44
N LEU A 468 26.12 -19.17 19.65
CA LEU A 468 26.12 -20.40 20.43
C LEU A 468 25.12 -21.43 19.90
N ASP A 469 25.36 -22.70 20.20
CA ASP A 469 24.45 -23.81 19.87
C ASP A 469 23.56 -24.20 21.07
N PRO A 470 22.34 -24.73 20.82
CA PRO A 470 21.69 -24.98 19.51
C PRO A 470 21.25 -23.69 18.80
N GLN A 471 20.86 -23.72 17.53
CA GLN A 471 20.29 -22.52 16.87
C GLN A 471 19.10 -21.93 17.63
N LEU A 472 18.83 -20.63 17.45
CA LEU A 472 17.65 -19.98 18.04
C LEU A 472 16.37 -20.59 17.45
N SER A 473 15.32 -20.64 18.26
CA SER A 473 13.98 -20.93 17.74
C SER A 473 13.49 -19.77 16.86
N GLU A 474 12.52 -20.02 15.97
CA GLU A 474 11.93 -18.98 15.11
C GLU A 474 11.36 -17.79 15.93
N ALA A 475 10.77 -18.07 17.10
CA ALA A 475 10.25 -17.05 18.00
C ALA A 475 11.36 -16.19 18.62
N GLU A 476 12.43 -16.81 19.13
CA GLU A 476 13.59 -16.09 19.67
C GLU A 476 14.28 -15.26 18.57
N GLN A 477 14.42 -15.81 17.37
CA GLN A 477 14.99 -15.10 16.22
C GLN A 477 14.13 -13.87 15.86
N PHE A 478 12.82 -14.02 15.79
CA PHE A 478 11.89 -12.92 15.53
C PHE A 478 12.04 -11.80 16.57
N ASP A 479 12.03 -12.15 17.86
CA ASP A 479 12.12 -11.18 18.95
C ASP A 479 13.48 -10.45 18.95
N VAL A 480 14.57 -11.17 18.68
CA VAL A 480 15.93 -10.60 18.59
C VAL A 480 16.06 -9.63 17.42
N ILE A 481 15.62 -10.03 16.22
CA ILE A 481 15.69 -9.17 15.04
C ILE A 481 14.82 -7.94 15.26
N LYS A 482 13.57 -8.13 15.69
CA LYS A 482 12.60 -7.05 15.91
C LYS A 482 13.10 -6.04 16.93
N ALA A 483 13.58 -6.48 18.08
CA ALA A 483 14.10 -5.57 19.11
C ALA A 483 15.32 -4.77 18.61
N ALA A 484 16.21 -5.41 17.84
CA ALA A 484 17.38 -4.74 17.27
C ALA A 484 16.99 -3.69 16.22
N THR A 485 16.11 -4.01 15.27
CA THR A 485 15.67 -3.06 14.22
C THR A 485 14.85 -1.91 14.81
N ASP A 486 13.86 -2.22 15.66
CA ASP A 486 12.93 -1.23 16.21
C ASP A 486 13.61 -0.25 17.19
N SER A 487 14.74 -0.64 17.77
CA SER A 487 15.47 0.21 18.72
C SER A 487 16.50 1.14 18.06
N VAL A 488 16.94 0.86 16.83
CA VAL A 488 18.04 1.58 16.17
C VAL A 488 17.59 2.34 14.93
N PHE A 489 16.74 1.74 14.08
CA PHE A 489 16.35 2.38 12.82
C PHE A 489 15.58 3.69 12.99
N PRO A 490 14.70 3.89 14.00
CA PRO A 490 13.99 5.16 14.21
C PRO A 490 14.80 6.21 15.00
N LEU A 491 16.10 6.00 15.26
CA LEU A 491 16.90 6.96 16.04
C LEU A 491 17.04 8.31 15.31
N LEU A 492 16.80 9.42 16.03
CA LEU A 492 16.88 10.76 15.46
C LEU A 492 18.34 11.21 15.26
N VAL A 493 18.58 11.98 14.20
CA VAL A 493 19.87 12.62 13.96
C VAL A 493 19.98 13.88 14.82
N MET A 494 21.04 13.99 15.62
CA MET A 494 21.27 15.19 16.44
C MET A 494 21.88 16.31 15.59
N THR A 495 21.16 17.42 15.44
CA THR A 495 21.62 18.57 14.64
C THR A 495 22.28 19.66 15.49
N SER A 496 21.91 19.77 16.77
CA SER A 496 22.53 20.70 17.71
C SER A 496 22.42 20.19 19.16
N PRO A 497 23.45 20.37 20.00
CA PRO A 497 23.42 19.95 21.39
C PRO A 497 22.64 20.96 22.24
N SER A 498 21.71 20.48 23.05
CA SER A 498 21.01 21.28 24.06
C SER A 498 21.83 21.40 25.35
N LYS A 499 21.53 22.38 26.21
CA LYS A 499 22.17 22.52 27.54
C LYS A 499 21.97 21.31 28.47
N LYS A 500 21.08 20.38 28.12
CA LYS A 500 20.81 19.15 28.89
C LYS A 500 21.49 17.91 28.30
N ASP A 501 22.05 18.01 27.09
CA ASP A 501 22.67 16.85 26.44
C ASP A 501 24.07 16.60 26.99
N SER A 502 24.33 15.33 27.31
CA SER A 502 25.61 14.89 27.87
C SER A 502 26.66 14.54 26.80
N VAL A 503 26.29 14.63 25.51
CA VAL A 503 27.13 14.24 24.37
C VAL A 503 27.13 15.30 23.27
N THR A 504 28.22 15.36 22.51
CA THR A 504 28.37 16.21 21.33
C THR A 504 27.70 15.59 20.09
N VAL A 505 27.53 16.37 19.02
CA VAL A 505 26.97 15.90 17.73
C VAL A 505 27.83 14.79 17.12
N GLU A 506 29.15 14.94 17.18
CA GLU A 506 30.11 13.94 16.70
C GLU A 506 29.99 12.64 17.50
N GLU A 507 29.94 12.73 18.84
CA GLU A 507 29.77 11.55 19.70
C GLU A 507 28.44 10.82 19.44
N SER A 508 27.33 11.55 19.33
CA SER A 508 26.03 10.93 19.03
C SER A 508 25.99 10.28 17.64
N THR A 509 26.70 10.86 16.67
CA THR A 509 26.85 10.29 15.33
C THR A 509 27.62 8.97 15.36
N LEU A 510 28.77 8.93 16.03
CA LEU A 510 29.56 7.71 16.22
C LEU A 510 28.77 6.63 16.96
N LEU A 511 28.00 7.00 17.99
CA LEU A 511 27.14 6.06 18.74
C LEU A 511 26.04 5.45 17.84
N ARG A 512 25.43 6.27 16.98
CA ARG A 512 24.40 5.82 16.04
C ARG A 512 24.97 4.89 14.97
N GLU A 513 26.10 5.26 14.39
CA GLU A 513 26.80 4.42 13.39
C GLU A 513 27.25 3.09 14.01
N GLY A 514 27.78 3.13 15.25
CA GLY A 514 28.11 1.94 16.01
C GLY A 514 26.88 1.05 16.24
N ALA A 515 25.74 1.62 16.64
CA ALA A 515 24.50 0.87 16.82
C ALA A 515 23.97 0.26 15.51
N LEU A 516 24.02 1.00 14.39
CA LEU A 516 23.64 0.49 13.07
C LEU A 516 24.54 -0.66 12.63
N SER A 517 25.86 -0.51 12.80
CA SER A 517 26.84 -1.56 12.52
C SER A 517 26.59 -2.80 13.36
N SER A 518 26.23 -2.65 14.65
CA SER A 518 25.84 -3.74 15.52
C SER A 518 24.58 -4.47 15.02
N VAL A 519 23.54 -3.76 14.58
CA VAL A 519 22.33 -4.39 14.01
C VAL A 519 22.68 -5.15 12.74
N THR A 520 23.37 -4.52 11.79
CA THR A 520 23.77 -5.19 10.55
C THR A 520 24.60 -6.44 10.82
N SER A 521 25.56 -6.36 11.75
CA SER A 521 26.38 -7.51 12.16
C SER A 521 25.54 -8.63 12.79
N LEU A 522 24.56 -8.28 13.65
CA LEU A 522 23.62 -9.25 14.20
C LEU A 522 22.85 -9.96 13.10
N LEU A 523 22.27 -9.22 12.15
CA LEU A 523 21.46 -9.79 11.06
C LEU A 523 22.31 -10.67 10.14
N ILE A 524 23.56 -10.28 9.84
CA ILE A 524 24.49 -11.11 9.08
C ILE A 524 24.81 -12.40 9.85
N VAL A 525 24.99 -12.34 11.18
CA VAL A 525 25.23 -13.53 11.99
C VAL A 525 24.01 -14.45 12.01
N VAL A 526 22.80 -13.89 12.16
CA VAL A 526 21.54 -14.65 12.07
C VAL A 526 21.40 -15.29 10.68
N LEU A 527 21.73 -14.55 9.61
CA LEU A 527 21.75 -15.08 8.25
C LEU A 527 22.77 -16.23 8.12
N SER A 528 23.96 -16.05 8.70
CA SER A 528 25.05 -17.04 8.60
C SER A 528 24.78 -18.35 9.31
N LYS A 529 23.84 -18.40 10.27
CA LYS A 529 23.38 -19.66 10.87
C LYS A 529 22.69 -20.57 9.86
N GLN A 530 22.02 -19.99 8.87
CA GLN A 530 21.44 -20.73 7.76
C GLN A 530 21.29 -19.80 6.55
N PHE A 531 22.20 -19.90 5.58
CA PHE A 531 22.08 -19.17 4.32
C PHE A 531 21.00 -19.83 3.44
N SER A 532 19.73 -19.57 3.73
CA SER A 532 18.60 -20.04 2.94
C SER A 532 17.73 -18.86 2.52
N SER A 533 17.01 -19.01 1.39
CA SER A 533 16.05 -18.00 0.94
C SER A 533 14.97 -17.73 2.00
N GLY A 534 14.56 -18.76 2.77
CA GLY A 534 13.59 -18.61 3.85
C GLY A 534 14.12 -17.81 5.03
N ASN A 535 15.38 -18.01 5.42
CA ASN A 535 15.99 -17.23 6.51
C ASN A 535 16.21 -15.77 6.08
N LEU A 536 16.71 -15.55 4.86
CA LEU A 536 16.82 -14.19 4.29
C LEU A 536 15.46 -13.49 4.27
N TYR A 537 14.39 -14.21 3.90
CA TYR A 537 13.03 -13.68 3.94
C TYR A 537 12.59 -13.30 5.35
N SER A 538 12.84 -14.16 6.33
CA SER A 538 12.50 -13.90 7.73
C SER A 538 13.12 -12.59 8.23
N ILE A 539 14.38 -12.34 7.89
CA ILE A 539 15.09 -11.10 8.21
C ILE A 539 14.51 -9.92 7.42
N PHE A 540 14.29 -10.09 6.11
CA PHE A 540 13.79 -9.04 5.24
C PHE A 540 12.41 -8.51 5.68
N LYS A 541 11.53 -9.36 6.22
CA LYS A 541 10.24 -8.93 6.79
C LYS A 541 10.37 -7.87 7.87
N HIS A 542 11.44 -7.91 8.67
CA HIS A 542 11.70 -6.91 9.69
C HIS A 542 12.31 -5.62 9.11
N LEU A 543 12.99 -5.69 7.96
CA LEU A 543 13.57 -4.54 7.27
C LEU A 543 12.55 -3.81 6.38
N SER A 544 11.58 -4.53 5.83
CA SER A 544 10.58 -4.02 4.88
C SER A 544 9.84 -2.76 5.38
N PRO A 545 9.33 -2.69 6.64
CA PRO A 545 8.68 -1.48 7.14
C PRO A 545 9.57 -0.24 7.10
N TRP A 546 10.87 -0.42 7.35
CA TRP A 546 11.84 0.69 7.37
C TRP A 546 12.23 1.12 5.97
N ILE A 547 12.39 0.18 5.04
CA ILE A 547 12.60 0.44 3.60
C ILE A 547 11.43 1.25 3.00
N GLN A 548 10.23 1.09 3.55
CA GLN A 548 9.02 1.77 3.08
C GLN A 548 8.61 2.95 3.95
N SER A 549 9.43 3.34 4.93
CA SER A 549 9.12 4.44 5.83
C SER A 549 8.91 5.75 5.07
N SER A 550 8.06 6.63 5.60
CA SER A 550 7.97 8.00 5.11
C SER A 550 9.22 8.84 5.44
N ASP A 551 9.99 8.44 6.45
CA ASP A 551 11.23 9.11 6.87
C ASP A 551 12.42 8.68 5.98
N ASP A 552 13.20 9.65 5.50
CA ASP A 552 14.31 9.40 4.57
C ASP A 552 15.48 8.66 5.24
N GLN A 553 15.76 8.94 6.51
CA GLN A 553 16.85 8.31 7.26
C GLN A 553 16.51 6.86 7.61
N GLU A 554 15.26 6.58 7.98
CA GLU A 554 14.78 5.21 8.20
C GLU A 554 14.89 4.36 6.93
N ARG A 555 14.43 4.90 5.78
CA ARG A 555 14.59 4.22 4.48
C ARG A 555 16.04 3.95 4.13
N ASN A 556 16.89 4.96 4.26
CA ASN A 556 18.31 4.85 3.98
C ASN A 556 18.96 3.73 4.80
N ARG A 557 18.72 3.70 6.12
CA ARG A 557 19.24 2.66 7.03
C ARG A 557 18.73 1.27 6.66
N GLY A 558 17.44 1.15 6.35
CA GLY A 558 16.83 -0.11 5.93
C GLY A 558 17.45 -0.66 4.64
N VAL A 559 17.61 0.18 3.61
CA VAL A 559 18.18 -0.22 2.32
C VAL A 559 19.66 -0.54 2.44
N LEU A 560 20.46 0.26 3.15
CA LEU A 560 21.89 -0.02 3.36
C LEU A 560 22.12 -1.29 4.17
N CYS A 561 21.32 -1.53 5.22
CA CYS A 561 21.40 -2.76 5.99
C CYS A 561 21.07 -3.98 5.12
N PHE A 562 20.05 -3.86 4.28
CA PHE A 562 19.70 -4.92 3.32
C PHE A 562 20.79 -5.15 2.26
N LEU A 563 21.45 -4.10 1.79
CA LEU A 563 22.59 -4.21 0.88
C LEU A 563 23.72 -5.04 1.48
N GLU A 564 24.10 -4.78 2.74
CA GLU A 564 25.14 -5.56 3.44
C GLU A 564 24.73 -7.02 3.65
N LEU A 565 23.44 -7.29 3.93
CA LEU A 565 22.91 -8.66 3.99
C LEU A 565 23.00 -9.35 2.64
N MET A 566 22.63 -8.68 1.55
CA MET A 566 22.76 -9.22 0.21
C MET A 566 24.22 -9.48 -0.16
N LYS A 567 25.18 -8.66 0.31
CA LYS A 567 26.62 -8.89 0.07
C LYS A 567 27.09 -10.16 0.76
N ALA A 568 26.69 -10.35 2.02
CA ALA A 568 26.97 -11.57 2.76
C ALA A 568 26.31 -12.80 2.10
N TYR A 569 25.06 -12.68 1.66
CA TYR A 569 24.33 -13.74 0.98
C TYR A 569 24.98 -14.12 -0.36
N GLN A 570 25.33 -13.12 -1.17
CA GLN A 570 25.97 -13.33 -2.47
C GLN A 570 27.30 -14.08 -2.30
N LEU A 571 28.16 -13.61 -1.39
CA LEU A 571 29.47 -14.24 -1.13
C LEU A 571 29.34 -15.72 -0.78
N HIS A 572 28.29 -16.10 -0.05
CA HIS A 572 28.01 -17.50 0.25
C HIS A 572 27.44 -18.26 -0.96
N SER A 573 26.47 -17.68 -1.67
CA SER A 573 25.84 -18.29 -2.86
C SER A 573 26.80 -18.52 -4.03
N ASP A 574 27.90 -17.76 -4.07
CA ASP A 574 29.00 -18.00 -5.02
C ASP A 574 29.69 -19.35 -4.76
N THR A 575 29.68 -19.81 -3.50
CA THR A 575 30.29 -21.07 -3.07
C THR A 575 29.32 -22.25 -2.92
N ASP A 576 28.04 -21.98 -2.62
CA ASP A 576 27.01 -23.00 -2.41
C ASP A 576 25.84 -22.83 -3.41
N GLU A 577 25.68 -23.81 -4.30
CA GLU A 577 24.64 -23.82 -5.34
C GLU A 577 23.22 -23.89 -4.76
N THR A 578 23.04 -24.48 -3.57
CA THR A 578 21.71 -24.64 -2.96
C THR A 578 21.10 -23.30 -2.50
N SER A 579 21.94 -22.28 -2.31
CA SER A 579 21.55 -20.94 -1.89
C SER A 579 21.15 -20.01 -3.06
N ARG A 580 21.26 -20.46 -4.31
CA ARG A 580 21.01 -19.63 -5.51
C ARG A 580 19.54 -19.45 -5.87
N GLU A 581 18.67 -20.37 -5.44
CA GLU A 581 17.22 -20.24 -5.68
C GLU A 581 16.58 -19.26 -4.68
N LEU A 582 16.49 -17.99 -5.07
CA LEU A 582 15.73 -16.96 -4.34
C LEU A 582 14.24 -17.05 -4.69
N GLU A 583 13.47 -17.83 -3.93
CA GLU A 583 12.01 -17.95 -4.09
C GLU A 583 11.29 -16.60 -3.91
N ILE A 584 11.87 -15.71 -3.09
CA ILE A 584 11.34 -14.38 -2.78
C ILE A 584 11.82 -13.27 -3.72
N GLN A 585 12.46 -13.61 -4.85
CA GLN A 585 13.03 -12.64 -5.79
C GLN A 585 12.03 -11.55 -6.20
N GLY A 586 10.77 -11.93 -6.47
CA GLY A 586 9.73 -11.00 -6.88
C GLY A 586 9.44 -9.92 -5.82
N GLU A 587 9.34 -10.33 -4.55
CA GLU A 587 9.12 -9.41 -3.43
C GLU A 587 10.29 -8.47 -3.21
N LEU A 588 11.52 -9.01 -3.20
CA LEU A 588 12.72 -8.20 -3.01
C LEU A 588 12.84 -7.12 -4.10
N LEU A 589 12.66 -7.51 -5.37
CA LEU A 589 12.69 -6.57 -6.49
C LEU A 589 11.54 -5.56 -6.41
N GLY A 590 10.32 -5.99 -6.13
CA GLY A 590 9.15 -5.11 -6.03
C GLY A 590 9.29 -4.04 -4.94
N ARG A 591 9.95 -4.37 -3.82
CA ARG A 591 10.23 -3.43 -2.71
C ARG A 591 11.44 -2.52 -2.99
N MET A 592 12.42 -2.96 -3.77
CA MET A 592 13.61 -2.16 -4.12
C MET A 592 13.38 -1.20 -5.29
N VAL A 593 12.53 -1.54 -6.27
CA VAL A 593 12.26 -0.71 -7.45
C VAL A 593 11.83 0.73 -7.10
N PRO A 594 10.88 0.97 -6.17
CA PRO A 594 10.53 2.32 -5.77
C PRO A 594 11.74 3.12 -5.24
N ARG A 595 12.66 2.44 -4.54
CA ARG A 595 13.85 3.05 -3.93
C ARG A 595 14.95 3.39 -4.93
N CYS A 596 14.97 2.80 -6.13
CA CYS A 596 15.89 3.21 -7.21
C CYS A 596 15.67 4.65 -7.71
N THR A 597 14.57 5.28 -7.32
CA THR A 597 14.24 6.69 -7.61
C THR A 597 13.87 7.48 -6.35
N ASP A 598 14.33 7.01 -5.18
CA ASP A 598 14.15 7.72 -3.92
C ASP A 598 14.69 9.16 -3.97
N PRO A 599 14.10 10.11 -3.22
CA PRO A 599 14.70 11.44 -3.07
C PRO A 599 16.12 11.43 -2.50
N SER A 600 16.48 10.44 -1.67
CA SER A 600 17.83 10.29 -1.10
C SER A 600 18.77 9.60 -2.10
N LEU A 601 19.85 10.29 -2.50
CA LEU A 601 20.87 9.75 -3.41
C LEU A 601 21.47 8.43 -2.91
N ASP A 602 21.91 8.38 -1.66
CA ASP A 602 22.49 7.17 -1.06
C ASP A 602 21.51 5.99 -1.12
N THR A 603 20.22 6.27 -0.90
CA THR A 603 19.16 5.26 -0.99
C THR A 603 18.96 4.77 -2.43
N ARG A 604 19.01 5.67 -3.43
CA ARG A 604 18.94 5.29 -4.85
C ARG A 604 20.07 4.37 -5.25
N LEU A 605 21.30 4.77 -4.93
CA LEU A 605 22.51 4.02 -5.29
C LEU A 605 22.50 2.64 -4.63
N ALA A 606 22.21 2.58 -3.32
CA ALA A 606 22.11 1.32 -2.60
C ALA A 606 20.98 0.41 -3.11
N ALA A 607 19.83 0.97 -3.49
CA ALA A 607 18.72 0.20 -4.06
C ALA A 607 19.08 -0.39 -5.44
N ILE A 608 19.80 0.34 -6.28
CA ILE A 608 20.29 -0.16 -7.57
C ILE A 608 21.27 -1.31 -7.36
N ASP A 609 22.19 -1.17 -6.41
CA ASP A 609 23.12 -2.24 -6.05
C ASP A 609 22.38 -3.48 -5.52
N CYS A 610 21.39 -3.29 -4.63
CA CYS A 610 20.50 -4.37 -4.18
C CYS A 610 19.81 -5.07 -5.35
N VAL A 611 19.23 -4.33 -6.29
CA VAL A 611 18.57 -4.91 -7.48
C VAL A 611 19.54 -5.71 -8.33
N GLN A 612 20.74 -5.17 -8.58
CA GLN A 612 21.77 -5.88 -9.33
C GLN A 612 22.15 -7.19 -8.63
N MET A 613 22.33 -7.15 -7.30
CA MET A 613 22.73 -8.31 -6.51
C MET A 613 21.65 -9.37 -6.43
N ILE A 614 20.38 -8.97 -6.24
CA ILE A 614 19.23 -9.88 -6.29
C ILE A 614 19.21 -10.61 -7.64
N LEU A 615 19.33 -9.87 -8.75
CA LEU A 615 19.36 -10.47 -10.09
C LEU A 615 20.57 -11.38 -10.27
N ARG A 616 21.76 -10.97 -9.83
CA ARG A 616 22.98 -11.77 -9.98
C ARG A 616 22.89 -13.10 -9.25
N VAL A 617 22.46 -13.09 -7.98
CA VAL A 617 22.30 -14.33 -7.17
C VAL A 617 21.26 -15.27 -7.77
N SER A 618 20.17 -14.74 -8.31
CA SER A 618 19.03 -15.54 -8.77
C SER A 618 19.06 -15.94 -10.25
N THR A 619 19.89 -15.31 -11.08
CA THR A 619 19.84 -15.48 -12.54
C THR A 619 21.19 -15.70 -13.21
N CYS A 620 22.31 -15.50 -12.51
CA CYS A 620 23.64 -15.63 -13.07
C CYS A 620 24.43 -16.74 -12.36
N ASP A 621 25.27 -17.44 -13.11
CA ASP A 621 26.26 -18.34 -12.54
C ASP A 621 27.43 -17.51 -11.93
N PRO A 622 27.98 -17.91 -10.76
CA PRO A 622 29.05 -17.17 -10.11
C PRO A 622 30.28 -16.98 -10.99
N GLY A 623 30.78 -15.74 -11.04
CA GLY A 623 31.93 -15.35 -11.85
C GLY A 623 31.66 -15.26 -13.36
N VAL A 624 30.45 -15.57 -13.83
CA VAL A 624 30.07 -15.41 -15.25
C VAL A 624 29.45 -14.04 -15.45
N PRO A 625 30.05 -13.16 -16.28
CA PRO A 625 29.46 -11.85 -16.58
C PRO A 625 28.17 -12.01 -17.36
N ASP A 626 27.17 -11.22 -17.01
CA ASP A 626 25.88 -11.15 -17.71
C ASP A 626 25.66 -9.73 -18.21
N GLN A 627 25.68 -9.56 -19.53
CA GLN A 627 25.64 -8.25 -20.15
C GLN A 627 24.46 -7.37 -19.67
N MET A 628 23.30 -7.96 -19.33
CA MET A 628 22.14 -7.18 -18.89
C MET A 628 22.19 -6.86 -17.39
N VAL A 629 22.63 -7.79 -16.56
CA VAL A 629 22.78 -7.56 -15.11
C VAL A 629 23.97 -6.64 -14.82
N ASP A 630 25.06 -6.78 -15.57
CA ASP A 630 26.25 -5.92 -15.47
C ASP A 630 25.94 -4.49 -15.95
N ALA A 631 25.08 -4.34 -16.95
CA ALA A 631 24.61 -3.03 -17.40
C ALA A 631 23.77 -2.28 -16.36
N VAL A 632 23.27 -2.94 -15.31
CA VAL A 632 22.58 -2.26 -14.19
C VAL A 632 23.53 -1.30 -13.48
N THR A 633 24.84 -1.61 -13.40
CA THR A 633 25.82 -0.68 -12.80
C THR A 633 25.92 0.64 -13.58
N LEU A 634 25.71 0.62 -14.90
CA LEU A 634 25.68 1.84 -15.73
C LEU A 634 24.45 2.72 -15.45
N LEU A 635 23.45 2.20 -14.74
CA LEU A 635 22.31 3.00 -14.28
C LEU A 635 22.67 3.89 -13.09
N ARG A 636 23.77 3.58 -12.39
CA ARG A 636 24.24 4.32 -11.22
C ARG A 636 24.49 5.79 -11.53
N ASP A 637 25.20 6.07 -12.63
CA ASP A 637 25.50 7.44 -13.08
C ASP A 637 24.21 8.24 -13.36
N ARG A 638 23.16 7.57 -13.86
CA ARG A 638 21.85 8.20 -14.11
C ARG A 638 21.09 8.47 -12.81
N ALA A 639 21.27 7.63 -11.80
CA ALA A 639 20.67 7.82 -10.48
C ALA A 639 21.29 8.98 -9.68
N GLU A 640 22.46 9.48 -10.08
CA GLU A 640 23.04 10.69 -9.49
C GLU A 640 22.26 11.96 -9.86
N SER A 641 21.45 11.91 -10.93
CA SER A 641 20.57 13.03 -11.33
C SER A 641 19.25 13.05 -10.55
N ASP A 642 18.76 14.25 -10.23
CA ASP A 642 17.42 14.48 -9.68
C ASP A 642 16.37 14.80 -10.77
N GLU A 643 16.75 14.74 -12.07
CA GLU A 643 15.81 15.02 -13.16
C GLU A 643 14.82 13.88 -13.38
N ALA A 644 13.52 14.19 -13.31
CA ALA A 644 12.44 13.22 -13.47
C ALA A 644 12.52 12.42 -14.78
N ASN A 645 12.96 13.04 -15.89
CA ASN A 645 13.10 12.37 -17.19
C ASN A 645 14.25 11.33 -17.19
N ILE A 646 15.35 11.64 -16.50
CA ILE A 646 16.50 10.73 -16.38
C ILE A 646 16.13 9.55 -15.48
N LEU A 647 15.47 9.82 -14.34
CA LEU A 647 14.97 8.78 -13.44
C LEU A 647 13.91 7.89 -14.12
N TYR A 648 13.02 8.47 -14.94
CA TYR A 648 12.08 7.71 -15.76
C TYR A 648 12.81 6.79 -16.75
N SER A 649 13.83 7.31 -17.45
CA SER A 649 14.65 6.52 -18.36
C SER A 649 15.38 5.37 -17.66
N LEU A 650 15.91 5.62 -16.46
CA LEU A 650 16.55 4.61 -15.62
C LEU A 650 15.60 3.45 -15.32
N VAL A 651 14.42 3.75 -14.78
CA VAL A 651 13.44 2.72 -14.40
C VAL A 651 12.87 2.01 -15.62
N ASN A 652 12.68 2.73 -16.73
CA ASN A 652 12.25 2.15 -17.98
C ASN A 652 13.28 1.13 -18.51
N ASP A 653 14.58 1.41 -18.44
CA ASP A 653 15.60 0.43 -18.82
C ASP A 653 15.69 -0.73 -17.82
N LEU A 654 15.56 -0.45 -16.52
CA LEU A 654 15.51 -1.47 -15.49
C LEU A 654 14.36 -2.47 -15.72
N SER A 655 13.18 -1.97 -16.11
CA SER A 655 12.02 -2.81 -16.44
C SER A 655 12.30 -3.77 -17.60
N LYS A 656 13.11 -3.37 -18.60
CA LYS A 656 13.52 -4.24 -19.72
C LYS A 656 14.45 -5.35 -19.25
N VAL A 657 15.32 -5.06 -18.27
CA VAL A 657 16.16 -6.10 -17.63
C VAL A 657 15.26 -7.10 -16.92
N PHE A 658 14.30 -6.65 -16.11
CA PHE A 658 13.36 -7.55 -15.43
C PHE A 658 12.55 -8.41 -16.39
N CYS A 659 12.02 -7.82 -17.48
CA CYS A 659 11.28 -8.56 -18.49
C CYS A 659 12.10 -9.67 -19.17
N LYS A 660 13.44 -9.64 -19.09
CA LYS A 660 14.32 -10.66 -19.67
C LYS A 660 14.93 -11.61 -18.63
N LYS A 661 15.14 -11.16 -17.39
CA LYS A 661 15.87 -11.89 -16.35
C LYS A 661 14.97 -12.49 -15.27
N VAL A 662 13.82 -11.90 -14.98
CA VAL A 662 12.88 -12.45 -14.00
C VAL A 662 12.11 -13.62 -14.63
N ALA A 663 12.22 -14.79 -13.99
CA ALA A 663 11.54 -16.02 -14.40
C ALA A 663 10.01 -15.90 -14.21
N ASP A 664 9.22 -16.61 -15.02
CA ASP A 664 7.75 -16.54 -14.99
C ASP A 664 7.17 -16.83 -13.60
N ARG A 665 7.75 -17.79 -12.86
CA ARG A 665 7.33 -18.14 -11.48
C ARG A 665 7.41 -16.98 -10.49
N ASN A 666 8.31 -16.02 -10.70
CA ASN A 666 8.54 -14.87 -9.82
C ASN A 666 7.89 -13.58 -10.35
N LEU A 667 7.37 -13.61 -11.58
CA LEU A 667 6.82 -12.43 -12.25
C LEU A 667 5.56 -11.93 -11.54
N TRP A 668 4.65 -12.84 -11.17
CA TRP A 668 3.44 -12.47 -10.45
C TRP A 668 3.75 -11.84 -9.09
N SER A 669 4.64 -12.45 -8.32
CA SER A 669 5.11 -11.90 -7.04
C SER A 669 5.67 -10.48 -7.21
N LEU A 670 6.53 -10.26 -8.22
CA LEU A 670 7.03 -8.92 -8.55
C LEU A 670 5.90 -7.93 -8.84
N MET A 671 4.92 -8.30 -9.66
CA MET A 671 3.78 -7.44 -9.99
C MET A 671 2.96 -7.08 -8.76
N THR A 672 2.69 -8.03 -7.85
CA THR A 672 1.98 -7.79 -6.59
C THR A 672 2.67 -6.72 -5.73
N PHE A 673 3.99 -6.81 -5.57
CA PHE A 673 4.72 -5.83 -4.76
C PHE A 673 4.95 -4.49 -5.49
N LEU A 674 4.93 -4.48 -6.83
CA LEU A 674 4.85 -3.23 -7.60
C LEU A 674 3.48 -2.55 -7.46
N LEU A 675 2.37 -3.30 -7.37
CA LEU A 675 1.05 -2.75 -7.07
C LEU A 675 1.05 -2.06 -5.69
N GLU A 676 1.65 -2.69 -4.67
CA GLU A 676 1.85 -2.04 -3.37
C GLU A 676 2.71 -0.78 -3.47
N GLY A 677 3.70 -0.76 -4.36
CA GLY A 677 4.54 0.41 -4.64
C GLY A 677 3.79 1.60 -5.28
N LEU A 678 2.59 1.40 -5.84
CA LEU A 678 1.80 2.49 -6.44
C LEU A 678 1.31 3.53 -5.44
N VAL A 679 1.26 3.18 -4.15
CA VAL A 679 0.80 4.06 -3.06
C VAL A 679 1.97 4.56 -2.20
N ASP A 680 3.21 4.46 -2.71
CA ASP A 680 4.39 4.93 -2.00
C ASP A 680 4.31 6.43 -1.71
N SER A 681 4.77 6.83 -0.52
CA SER A 681 4.74 8.23 -0.05
C SER A 681 5.56 9.18 -0.92
N GLN A 682 6.57 8.66 -1.64
CA GLN A 682 7.46 9.45 -2.50
C GLN A 682 7.01 9.40 -3.96
N ALA A 683 6.78 10.57 -4.57
CA ALA A 683 6.21 10.67 -5.91
C ALA A 683 7.02 9.97 -7.01
N HIS A 684 8.36 10.09 -6.98
CA HIS A 684 9.24 9.42 -7.93
C HIS A 684 9.24 7.90 -7.72
N SER A 685 9.27 7.44 -6.47
CA SER A 685 9.20 6.01 -6.12
C SER A 685 7.89 5.35 -6.54
N SER A 686 6.76 6.01 -6.26
CA SER A 686 5.43 5.59 -6.72
C SER A 686 5.37 5.51 -8.25
N SER A 687 5.94 6.52 -8.94
CA SER A 687 6.02 6.53 -10.40
C SER A 687 6.91 5.43 -10.95
N ALA A 688 8.02 5.10 -10.27
CA ALA A 688 8.90 4.01 -10.68
C ALA A 688 8.19 2.65 -10.65
N ALA A 689 7.47 2.36 -9.57
CA ALA A 689 6.65 1.14 -9.47
C ALA A 689 5.67 1.03 -10.66
N CYS A 690 4.97 2.13 -10.97
CA CYS A 690 4.04 2.21 -12.08
C CYS A 690 4.70 1.99 -13.45
N VAL A 691 5.86 2.59 -13.70
CA VAL A 691 6.60 2.43 -14.97
C VAL A 691 7.02 0.99 -15.18
N VAL A 692 7.58 0.34 -14.16
CA VAL A 692 7.98 -1.07 -14.24
C VAL A 692 6.76 -1.96 -14.46
N LEU A 693 5.68 -1.76 -13.69
CA LEU A 693 4.45 -2.53 -13.82
C LEU A 693 3.87 -2.45 -15.24
N ASN A 694 3.77 -1.24 -15.79
CA ASN A 694 3.28 -1.00 -17.15
C ASN A 694 4.13 -1.70 -18.20
N ASN A 695 5.46 -1.65 -18.07
CA ASN A 695 6.34 -2.30 -19.03
C ASN A 695 6.30 -3.83 -18.91
N ILE A 696 6.13 -4.38 -17.70
CA ILE A 696 5.93 -5.82 -17.52
C ILE A 696 4.64 -6.27 -18.19
N VAL A 697 3.51 -5.61 -17.95
CA VAL A 697 2.24 -5.89 -18.63
C VAL A 697 2.41 -5.76 -20.15
N LYS A 698 3.09 -4.72 -20.62
CA LYS A 698 3.27 -4.49 -22.06
C LYS A 698 4.13 -5.58 -22.74
N LEU A 699 5.22 -6.02 -22.11
CA LEU A 699 6.23 -6.87 -22.75
C LEU A 699 6.08 -8.36 -22.41
N ARG A 700 5.51 -8.68 -21.25
CA ARG A 700 5.35 -10.04 -20.70
C ARG A 700 3.90 -10.36 -20.36
N GLY A 701 2.95 -9.47 -20.69
CA GLY A 701 1.55 -9.65 -20.33
C GLY A 701 0.93 -10.91 -20.91
N GLY A 702 1.38 -11.39 -22.08
CA GLY A 702 0.88 -12.58 -22.78
C GLY A 702 0.82 -13.90 -21.99
N SER A 703 1.47 -13.99 -20.82
CA SER A 703 1.39 -15.14 -19.91
C SER A 703 0.52 -14.91 -18.66
N LEU A 704 -0.10 -13.73 -18.49
CA LEU A 704 -0.85 -13.34 -17.29
C LEU A 704 -2.34 -13.73 -17.29
N GLY A 705 -2.78 -14.51 -18.28
CA GLY A 705 -4.22 -14.72 -18.56
C GLY A 705 -5.05 -15.15 -17.35
N GLU A 706 -4.54 -16.04 -16.51
CA GLU A 706 -5.23 -16.49 -15.29
C GLU A 706 -5.19 -15.46 -14.15
N GLN A 707 -4.21 -14.55 -14.15
CA GLN A 707 -3.99 -13.55 -13.11
C GLN A 707 -4.61 -12.17 -13.44
N ILE A 708 -5.25 -12.01 -14.60
CA ILE A 708 -5.89 -10.75 -15.00
C ILE A 708 -6.92 -10.25 -13.97
N PRO A 709 -7.84 -11.09 -13.44
CA PRO A 709 -8.80 -10.64 -12.42
C PRO A 709 -8.13 -10.02 -11.20
N ASP A 710 -7.11 -10.69 -10.65
CA ASP A 710 -6.38 -10.22 -9.48
C ASP A 710 -5.59 -8.94 -9.77
N LEU A 711 -5.04 -8.79 -10.98
CA LEU A 711 -4.33 -7.59 -11.40
C LEU A 711 -5.27 -6.39 -11.52
N VAL A 712 -6.45 -6.59 -12.12
CA VAL A 712 -7.49 -5.55 -12.24
C VAL A 712 -7.97 -5.12 -10.85
N ASP A 713 -8.17 -6.06 -9.93
CA ASP A 713 -8.57 -5.78 -8.55
C ASP A 713 -7.48 -5.05 -7.77
N GLY A 714 -6.23 -5.48 -7.92
CA GLY A 714 -5.09 -4.78 -7.33
C GLY A 714 -4.97 -3.35 -7.83
N LEU A 715 -5.16 -3.09 -9.13
CA LEU A 715 -5.17 -1.72 -9.66
C LEU A 715 -6.33 -0.91 -9.09
N HIS A 716 -7.55 -1.48 -9.06
CA HIS A 716 -8.75 -0.82 -8.53
C HIS A 716 -8.59 -0.45 -7.06
N GLU A 717 -8.13 -1.38 -6.22
CA GLU A 717 -7.91 -1.18 -4.79
C GLU A 717 -6.89 -0.06 -4.52
N LYS A 718 -5.78 -0.04 -5.28
CA LYS A 718 -4.71 0.93 -5.04
C LYS A 718 -5.05 2.33 -5.53
N LEU A 719 -5.91 2.50 -6.54
CA LEU A 719 -6.24 3.80 -7.14
C LEU A 719 -6.66 4.87 -6.12
N ASP A 720 -7.38 4.51 -5.04
CA ASP A 720 -7.77 5.46 -3.99
C ASP A 720 -6.60 5.96 -3.13
N GLY A 721 -5.54 5.16 -2.99
CA GLY A 721 -4.34 5.51 -2.22
C GLY A 721 -3.26 6.24 -3.03
N ILE A 722 -3.45 6.45 -4.35
CA ILE A 722 -2.46 7.11 -5.19
C ILE A 722 -2.64 8.63 -5.14
N TYR A 723 -1.74 9.31 -4.44
CA TYR A 723 -1.74 10.77 -4.34
C TYR A 723 -1.03 11.47 -5.50
N THR A 724 -0.15 10.76 -6.23
CA THR A 724 0.64 11.34 -7.32
C THR A 724 -0.14 11.28 -8.65
N PRO A 725 -0.48 12.42 -9.29
CA PRO A 725 -1.29 12.44 -10.52
C PRO A 725 -0.70 11.64 -11.69
N GLN A 726 0.62 11.69 -11.85
CA GLN A 726 1.35 10.95 -12.89
C GLN A 726 1.25 9.44 -12.69
N THR A 727 1.44 8.98 -11.44
CA THR A 727 1.24 7.57 -11.09
C THR A 727 -0.20 7.16 -11.35
N ARG A 728 -1.19 7.93 -10.89
CA ARG A 728 -2.61 7.60 -11.11
C ARG A 728 -2.94 7.47 -12.60
N THR A 729 -2.47 8.42 -13.41
CA THR A 729 -2.62 8.37 -14.87
C THR A 729 -1.92 7.13 -15.47
N GLY A 730 -0.72 6.82 -15.00
CA GLY A 730 0.04 5.64 -15.41
C GLY A 730 -0.63 4.32 -15.04
N THR A 731 -1.24 4.23 -13.85
CA THR A 731 -2.02 3.08 -13.36
C THR A 731 -3.26 2.85 -14.22
N LEU A 732 -3.98 3.91 -14.59
CA LEU A 732 -5.11 3.79 -15.53
C LEU A 732 -4.63 3.36 -16.93
N ARG A 733 -3.48 3.85 -17.40
CA ARG A 733 -2.88 3.36 -18.66
C ARG A 733 -2.46 1.89 -18.58
N CYS A 734 -2.09 1.40 -17.39
CA CYS A 734 -1.90 -0.03 -17.14
C CYS A 734 -3.18 -0.79 -17.49
N MET A 735 -4.31 -0.37 -16.92
CA MET A 735 -5.62 -0.96 -17.16
C MET A 735 -5.98 -1.00 -18.65
N ARG A 736 -5.71 0.08 -19.38
CA ARG A 736 -5.90 0.12 -20.84
C ARG A 736 -5.01 -0.89 -21.57
N THR A 737 -3.76 -1.03 -21.15
CA THR A 737 -2.80 -1.99 -21.72
C THR A 737 -3.20 -3.44 -21.43
N ILE A 738 -3.75 -3.71 -20.24
CA ILE A 738 -4.30 -5.02 -19.87
C ILE A 738 -5.48 -5.35 -20.79
N CYS A 739 -6.43 -4.42 -20.93
CA CYS A 739 -7.61 -4.62 -21.76
C CYS A 739 -7.27 -4.82 -23.25
N SER A 740 -6.26 -4.11 -23.77
CA SER A 740 -5.83 -4.28 -25.17
C SER A 740 -5.18 -5.63 -25.47
N GLN A 741 -4.61 -6.30 -24.45
CA GLN A 741 -4.07 -7.65 -24.58
C GLN A 741 -5.10 -8.74 -24.23
N TYR A 742 -5.97 -8.50 -23.25
CA TYR A 742 -6.94 -9.45 -22.69
C TYR A 742 -8.34 -8.85 -22.62
N LEU A 743 -8.91 -8.53 -23.78
CA LEU A 743 -10.21 -7.86 -23.87
C LEU A 743 -11.31 -8.60 -23.08
N VAL A 744 -11.59 -9.87 -23.41
CA VAL A 744 -12.72 -10.61 -22.84
C VAL A 744 -12.58 -10.86 -21.33
N PRO A 745 -11.43 -11.36 -20.80
CA PRO A 745 -11.27 -11.54 -19.35
C PRO A 745 -11.39 -10.23 -18.57
N THR A 746 -10.81 -9.15 -19.10
CA THR A 746 -10.84 -7.83 -18.44
C THR A 746 -12.27 -7.29 -18.39
N ILE A 747 -12.98 -7.28 -19.51
CA ILE A 747 -14.36 -6.78 -19.58
C ILE A 747 -15.29 -7.62 -18.72
N SER A 748 -15.19 -8.96 -18.79
CA SER A 748 -16.01 -9.85 -17.97
C SER A 748 -15.83 -9.57 -16.48
N HIS A 749 -14.58 -9.41 -16.03
CA HIS A 749 -14.28 -9.12 -14.62
C HIS A 749 -14.76 -7.73 -14.15
N LEU A 750 -14.66 -6.71 -15.02
CA LEU A 750 -15.22 -5.38 -14.71
C LEU A 750 -16.75 -5.40 -14.61
N LEU A 751 -17.42 -6.22 -15.45
CA LEU A 751 -18.88 -6.35 -15.45
C LEU A 751 -19.40 -7.11 -14.23
N ASP A 752 -18.60 -8.00 -13.64
CA ASP A 752 -18.93 -8.71 -12.40
C ASP A 752 -18.96 -7.78 -11.16
N LYS A 753 -18.44 -6.56 -11.27
CA LYS A 753 -18.45 -5.58 -10.18
C LYS A 753 -19.88 -5.08 -9.90
N PRO A 754 -20.29 -5.02 -8.62
CA PRO A 754 -21.65 -4.64 -8.24
C PRO A 754 -21.93 -3.17 -8.58
N LEU A 755 -23.15 -2.89 -9.07
CA LEU A 755 -23.63 -1.52 -9.33
C LEU A 755 -24.24 -0.89 -8.07
N PRO A 756 -24.12 0.45 -7.88
CA PRO A 756 -23.39 1.39 -8.73
C PRO A 756 -21.87 1.30 -8.54
N TRP A 757 -21.12 1.52 -9.61
CA TRP A 757 -19.66 1.53 -9.58
C TRP A 757 -19.12 2.79 -8.89
N ASP A 758 -18.00 2.66 -8.17
CA ASP A 758 -17.31 3.81 -7.59
C ASP A 758 -16.52 4.63 -8.63
N LYS A 759 -16.05 5.81 -8.21
CA LYS A 759 -15.29 6.75 -9.05
C LYS A 759 -14.05 6.16 -9.72
N ASN A 760 -13.36 5.18 -9.11
CA ASN A 760 -12.15 4.59 -9.66
C ASN A 760 -12.49 3.54 -10.70
N LEU A 761 -13.52 2.74 -10.43
CA LEU A 761 -14.01 1.78 -11.42
C LEU A 761 -14.57 2.50 -12.65
N VAL A 762 -15.29 3.62 -12.47
CA VAL A 762 -15.69 4.51 -13.58
C VAL A 762 -14.47 5.03 -14.35
N ALA A 763 -13.43 5.51 -13.66
CA ALA A 763 -12.20 5.96 -14.32
C ALA A 763 -11.47 4.83 -15.09
N MET A 764 -11.56 3.59 -14.61
CA MET A 764 -11.03 2.41 -15.30
C MET A 764 -11.82 2.07 -16.56
N TRP A 765 -13.13 2.36 -16.62
CA TRP A 765 -13.89 2.30 -17.86
C TRP A 765 -13.53 3.45 -18.80
N HIS A 766 -13.49 4.69 -18.30
CA HIS A 766 -13.16 5.87 -19.10
C HIS A 766 -11.80 5.75 -19.81
N ILE A 767 -10.78 5.19 -19.15
CA ILE A 767 -9.47 5.06 -19.79
C ILE A 767 -9.47 4.09 -20.98
N LEU A 768 -10.43 3.15 -21.06
CA LEU A 768 -10.56 2.25 -22.22
C LEU A 768 -11.01 2.99 -23.48
N ALA A 769 -11.68 4.14 -23.32
CA ALA A 769 -12.09 4.99 -24.44
C ALA A 769 -10.92 5.74 -25.10
N GLY A 770 -9.77 5.82 -24.45
CA GLY A 770 -8.62 6.62 -24.92
C GLY A 770 -7.94 6.12 -26.20
N GLU A 771 -8.32 4.96 -26.75
CA GLU A 771 -7.84 4.43 -28.04
C GLU A 771 -9.01 3.91 -28.87
N ALA A 772 -9.28 4.53 -30.03
CA ALA A 772 -10.49 4.27 -30.83
C ALA A 772 -10.67 2.78 -31.24
N HIS A 773 -9.59 2.10 -31.61
CA HIS A 773 -9.65 0.67 -31.98
C HIS A 773 -10.00 -0.22 -30.78
N LEU A 774 -9.41 0.05 -29.60
CA LEU A 774 -9.75 -0.66 -28.38
C LEU A 774 -11.20 -0.40 -28.00
N LEU A 775 -11.63 0.86 -27.98
CA LEU A 775 -13.00 1.24 -27.66
C LEU A 775 -14.02 0.55 -28.58
N LYS A 776 -13.77 0.52 -29.89
CA LYS A 776 -14.62 -0.22 -30.84
C LYS A 776 -14.74 -1.70 -30.48
N SER A 777 -13.62 -2.31 -30.06
CA SER A 777 -13.58 -3.72 -29.66
C SER A 777 -14.33 -3.94 -28.33
N VAL A 778 -14.22 -3.00 -27.38
CA VAL A 778 -14.98 -2.99 -26.13
C VAL A 778 -16.48 -2.86 -26.40
N PHE A 779 -16.91 -1.93 -27.25
CA PHE A 779 -18.33 -1.82 -27.62
C PHE A 779 -18.85 -3.07 -28.31
N LEU A 780 -18.11 -3.65 -29.26
CA LEU A 780 -18.50 -4.90 -29.90
C LEU A 780 -18.67 -6.03 -28.88
N ASN A 781 -17.75 -6.17 -27.91
CA ASN A 781 -17.86 -7.16 -26.85
C ASN A 781 -19.05 -6.89 -25.91
N LEU A 782 -19.30 -5.63 -25.53
CA LEU A 782 -20.47 -5.26 -24.71
C LEU A 782 -21.78 -5.55 -25.45
N LEU A 783 -21.87 -5.28 -26.75
CA LEU A 783 -23.03 -5.59 -27.59
C LEU A 783 -23.23 -7.10 -27.76
N GLU A 784 -22.14 -7.86 -27.89
CA GLU A 784 -22.17 -9.32 -27.87
C GLU A 784 -22.71 -9.83 -26.53
N VAL A 785 -22.23 -9.30 -25.40
CA VAL A 785 -22.74 -9.62 -24.06
C VAL A 785 -24.24 -9.32 -23.96
N LEU A 786 -24.68 -8.15 -24.44
CA LEU A 786 -26.10 -7.78 -24.42
C LEU A 786 -26.97 -8.68 -25.30
N SER A 787 -26.44 -9.20 -26.40
CA SER A 787 -27.19 -10.07 -27.33
C SER A 787 -27.22 -11.55 -26.92
N LEU A 788 -26.14 -12.08 -26.36
CA LEU A 788 -26.01 -13.49 -25.99
C LEU A 788 -26.49 -13.80 -24.56
N SER A 789 -26.48 -12.81 -23.67
CA SER A 789 -26.91 -12.99 -22.29
C SER A 789 -28.43 -13.10 -22.17
N LEU A 790 -28.90 -13.86 -21.17
CA LEU A 790 -30.32 -13.87 -20.81
C LEU A 790 -30.74 -12.46 -20.38
N PRO A 791 -31.70 -11.79 -21.04
CA PRO A 791 -32.14 -10.44 -20.70
C PRO A 791 -32.89 -10.38 -19.35
N TYR A 792 -33.54 -11.49 -18.97
CA TYR A 792 -34.18 -11.71 -17.67
C TYR A 792 -34.34 -13.22 -17.42
N GLN A 793 -34.68 -13.60 -16.18
CA GLN A 793 -35.03 -14.98 -15.79
C GLN A 793 -36.49 -15.07 -15.34
N GLU A 794 -37.17 -16.13 -15.75
CA GLU A 794 -38.54 -16.42 -15.35
C GLU A 794 -38.57 -17.39 -14.16
N LYS A 795 -39.17 -16.99 -13.04
CA LYS A 795 -39.30 -17.81 -11.84
C LYS A 795 -40.76 -18.10 -11.52
N ALA A 796 -41.11 -19.39 -11.45
CA ALA A 796 -42.46 -19.81 -11.06
C ALA A 796 -42.78 -19.42 -9.61
N LYS A 797 -43.90 -18.74 -9.39
CA LYS A 797 -44.44 -18.35 -8.07
C LYS A 797 -45.51 -19.30 -7.53
N GLY A 798 -45.77 -20.41 -8.22
CA GLY A 798 -46.93 -21.29 -7.97
C GLY A 798 -48.22 -20.71 -8.57
N GLN A 799 -49.25 -21.56 -8.74
CA GLN A 799 -50.55 -21.21 -9.35
C GLN A 799 -50.45 -20.62 -10.78
N GLY A 800 -49.48 -21.08 -11.59
CA GLY A 800 -49.33 -20.62 -12.98
C GLY A 800 -48.84 -19.18 -13.15
N LYS A 801 -48.42 -18.50 -12.07
CA LYS A 801 -47.80 -17.16 -12.15
C LYS A 801 -46.28 -17.26 -12.28
N VAL A 802 -45.73 -16.50 -13.21
CA VAL A 802 -44.28 -16.37 -13.44
C VAL A 802 -43.85 -14.96 -13.00
N THR A 803 -42.69 -14.87 -12.34
CA THR A 803 -42.07 -13.61 -11.94
C THR A 803 -40.85 -13.38 -12.82
N ILE A 804 -40.73 -12.20 -13.43
CA ILE A 804 -39.57 -11.84 -14.24
C ILE A 804 -38.51 -11.19 -13.34
N ILE A 805 -37.34 -11.82 -13.25
CA ILE A 805 -36.22 -11.40 -12.39
C ILE A 805 -35.08 -10.89 -13.26
N GLU A 806 -34.44 -9.81 -12.80
CA GLU A 806 -33.29 -9.18 -13.45
C GLU A 806 -32.07 -10.12 -13.54
N THR A 807 -31.40 -10.10 -14.69
CA THR A 807 -30.05 -10.64 -14.84
C THR A 807 -29.01 -9.51 -14.71
N THR A 808 -27.94 -9.77 -13.96
CA THR A 808 -26.94 -8.75 -13.60
C THR A 808 -26.06 -8.34 -14.77
N LEU A 809 -25.66 -9.29 -15.62
CA LEU A 809 -24.68 -9.06 -16.68
C LEU A 809 -25.17 -8.08 -17.77
N PRO A 810 -26.39 -8.20 -18.34
CA PRO A 810 -26.90 -7.21 -19.30
C PRO A 810 -27.09 -5.82 -18.69
N LYS A 811 -27.40 -5.74 -17.39
CA LYS A 811 -27.51 -4.47 -16.66
C LYS A 811 -26.15 -3.78 -16.55
N ALA A 812 -25.12 -4.53 -16.12
CA ALA A 812 -23.75 -4.02 -16.04
C ALA A 812 -23.24 -3.61 -17.42
N ALA A 813 -23.50 -4.39 -18.46
CA ALA A 813 -23.09 -4.07 -19.83
C ALA A 813 -23.78 -2.81 -20.37
N SER A 814 -25.07 -2.61 -20.06
CA SER A 814 -25.78 -1.36 -20.41
C SER A 814 -25.13 -0.15 -19.73
N ASN A 815 -24.85 -0.26 -18.42
CA ASN A 815 -24.16 0.78 -17.66
C ASN A 815 -22.75 1.07 -18.23
N ALA A 816 -22.00 0.05 -18.61
CA ALA A 816 -20.68 0.18 -19.22
C ALA A 816 -20.72 1.05 -20.49
N VAL A 817 -21.69 0.81 -21.36
CA VAL A 817 -21.92 1.63 -22.57
C VAL A 817 -22.17 3.09 -22.18
N GLY A 818 -23.08 3.33 -21.21
CA GLY A 818 -23.36 4.67 -20.71
C GLY A 818 -22.12 5.39 -20.18
N VAL A 819 -21.34 4.72 -19.33
CA VAL A 819 -20.10 5.27 -18.74
C VAL A 819 -19.05 5.58 -19.81
N LEU A 820 -18.85 4.69 -20.79
CA LEU A 820 -17.92 4.95 -21.90
C LEU A 820 -18.32 6.18 -22.71
N CYS A 821 -19.63 6.38 -22.92
CA CYS A 821 -20.18 7.53 -23.62
C CYS A 821 -20.06 8.87 -22.84
N GLU A 822 -19.65 8.86 -21.57
CA GLU A 822 -19.35 10.11 -20.85
C GLU A 822 -18.03 10.75 -21.29
N THR A 823 -17.18 10.01 -21.99
CA THR A 823 -15.86 10.48 -22.47
C THR A 823 -15.96 11.16 -23.84
N GLU A 824 -15.16 12.21 -24.06
CA GLU A 824 -15.09 12.90 -25.36
C GLU A 824 -14.51 11.99 -26.45
N GLU A 825 -13.56 11.13 -26.07
CA GLU A 825 -12.89 10.18 -26.99
C GLU A 825 -13.86 9.14 -27.57
N ALA A 826 -14.98 8.87 -26.90
CA ALA A 826 -15.98 7.92 -27.39
C ALA A 826 -16.86 8.46 -28.52
N GLN A 827 -16.88 9.76 -28.76
CA GLN A 827 -17.80 10.41 -29.69
C GLN A 827 -17.76 9.81 -31.10
N GLU A 828 -16.57 9.69 -31.70
CA GLU A 828 -16.44 9.24 -33.09
C GLU A 828 -16.76 7.75 -33.26
N VAL A 829 -16.32 6.91 -32.32
CA VAL A 829 -16.64 5.46 -32.34
C VAL A 829 -18.12 5.22 -32.06
N ALA A 830 -18.73 5.96 -31.14
CA ALA A 830 -20.15 5.87 -30.84
C ALA A 830 -21.02 6.31 -32.04
N LYS A 831 -20.60 7.34 -32.79
CA LYS A 831 -21.26 7.73 -34.05
C LYS A 831 -21.09 6.66 -35.13
N GLU A 832 -19.90 6.06 -35.26
CA GLU A 832 -19.65 4.97 -36.22
C GLU A 832 -20.58 3.76 -35.95
N MET A 833 -20.79 3.44 -34.67
CA MET A 833 -21.61 2.32 -34.21
C MET A 833 -23.03 2.73 -33.79
N PHE A 834 -23.52 3.88 -34.27
CA PHE A 834 -24.73 4.51 -33.73
C PHE A 834 -25.93 3.56 -33.71
N ALA A 835 -26.28 2.99 -34.87
CA ALA A 835 -27.42 2.09 -35.00
C ALA A 835 -27.35 0.86 -34.10
N GLN A 836 -26.16 0.27 -33.90
CA GLN A 836 -25.96 -0.94 -33.11
C GLN A 836 -26.13 -0.67 -31.61
N ILE A 837 -25.53 0.43 -31.13
CA ILE A 837 -25.61 0.85 -29.73
C ILE A 837 -27.03 1.33 -29.42
N PHE A 838 -27.60 2.20 -30.27
CA PHE A 838 -28.96 2.72 -30.11
C PHE A 838 -29.98 1.58 -30.04
N SER A 839 -29.94 0.65 -31.00
CA SER A 839 -30.85 -0.51 -31.05
C SER A 839 -30.75 -1.38 -29.81
N SER A 840 -29.52 -1.64 -29.34
CA SER A 840 -29.31 -2.45 -28.14
C SER A 840 -29.85 -1.76 -26.89
N LEU A 841 -29.62 -0.45 -26.74
CA LEU A 841 -30.10 0.31 -25.59
C LEU A 841 -31.63 0.39 -25.54
N ILE A 842 -32.33 0.60 -26.66
CA ILE A 842 -33.80 0.62 -26.66
C ILE A 842 -34.39 -0.76 -26.36
N LEU A 843 -33.79 -1.84 -26.87
CA LEU A 843 -34.18 -3.22 -26.52
C LEU A 843 -33.97 -3.48 -25.02
N ARG A 844 -32.88 -2.96 -24.44
CA ARG A 844 -32.62 -3.03 -23.00
C ARG A 844 -33.63 -2.24 -22.17
N ILE A 845 -34.08 -1.07 -22.62
CA ILE A 845 -35.17 -0.31 -21.97
C ILE A 845 -36.46 -1.14 -21.99
N GLY A 846 -36.80 -1.70 -23.16
CA GLY A 846 -37.98 -2.55 -23.34
C GLY A 846 -37.99 -3.77 -22.42
N VAL A 847 -36.85 -4.42 -22.21
CA VAL A 847 -36.73 -5.51 -21.23
C VAL A 847 -36.80 -5.01 -19.79
N SER A 848 -36.14 -3.89 -19.49
CA SER A 848 -35.99 -3.43 -18.11
C SER A 848 -37.32 -3.08 -17.45
N VAL A 849 -38.32 -2.70 -18.26
CA VAL A 849 -39.64 -2.30 -17.80
C VAL A 849 -40.53 -3.47 -17.35
N VAL A 850 -40.30 -4.69 -17.88
CA VAL A 850 -41.08 -5.90 -17.52
C VAL A 850 -40.51 -6.61 -16.28
N ILE A 851 -39.35 -6.20 -15.78
CA ILE A 851 -38.69 -6.82 -14.63
C ILE A 851 -39.45 -6.48 -13.33
N GLU A 852 -39.80 -7.51 -12.56
CA GLU A 852 -40.41 -7.40 -11.22
C GLU A 852 -39.31 -7.46 -10.14
N SER A 853 -38.77 -6.31 -9.75
CA SER A 853 -37.73 -6.19 -8.72
C SER A 853 -38.08 -5.14 -7.67
N THR A 854 -37.66 -5.34 -6.42
CA THR A 854 -37.73 -4.29 -5.38
C THR A 854 -36.88 -3.07 -5.75
N LYS A 855 -35.92 -3.25 -6.67
CA LYS A 855 -35.08 -2.21 -7.27
C LYS A 855 -35.47 -1.91 -8.73
N LYS A 856 -36.71 -2.18 -9.14
CA LYS A 856 -37.21 -1.88 -10.50
C LYS A 856 -36.86 -0.47 -11.00
N PRO A 857 -36.95 0.60 -10.17
CA PRO A 857 -36.54 1.94 -10.59
C PRO A 857 -35.08 2.02 -11.04
N LEU A 858 -34.18 1.27 -10.37
CA LEU A 858 -32.74 1.25 -10.67
C LEU A 858 -32.41 0.46 -11.94
N CYS A 859 -33.24 -0.50 -12.36
CA CYS A 859 -33.00 -1.28 -13.59
C CYS A 859 -33.28 -0.42 -14.82
N VAL A 860 -34.44 0.23 -14.84
CA VAL A 860 -34.84 1.09 -15.95
C VAL A 860 -33.95 2.33 -16.01
N SER A 861 -33.64 2.95 -14.86
CA SER A 861 -32.81 4.15 -14.82
C SER A 861 -31.44 3.92 -15.47
N VAL A 862 -30.79 2.77 -15.23
CA VAL A 862 -29.50 2.44 -15.85
C VAL A 862 -29.58 2.40 -17.37
N ALA A 863 -30.61 1.77 -17.94
CA ALA A 863 -30.78 1.67 -19.39
C ALA A 863 -31.13 3.04 -20.01
N THR A 864 -32.02 3.81 -19.37
CA THR A 864 -32.40 5.15 -19.84
C THR A 864 -31.27 6.16 -19.70
N ASP A 865 -30.50 6.12 -18.61
CA ASP A 865 -29.35 7.00 -18.39
C ASP A 865 -28.24 6.68 -19.38
N SER A 866 -28.01 5.40 -19.69
CA SER A 866 -27.07 4.98 -20.73
C SER A 866 -27.49 5.49 -22.11
N LEU A 867 -28.79 5.48 -22.43
CA LEU A 867 -29.30 6.09 -23.66
C LEU A 867 -29.11 7.61 -23.68
N LYS A 868 -29.33 8.31 -22.57
CA LYS A 868 -29.07 9.75 -22.46
C LYS A 868 -27.59 10.07 -22.71
N GLN A 869 -26.68 9.34 -22.07
CA GLN A 869 -25.24 9.55 -22.26
C GLN A 869 -24.81 9.25 -23.69
N PHE A 870 -25.32 8.15 -24.28
CA PHE A 870 -25.05 7.82 -25.67
C PHE A 870 -25.52 8.93 -26.62
N LEU A 871 -26.76 9.40 -26.50
CA LEU A 871 -27.30 10.48 -27.34
C LEU A 871 -26.50 11.78 -27.18
N LYS A 872 -26.03 12.09 -25.98
CA LYS A 872 -25.15 13.23 -25.73
C LYS A 872 -23.80 13.05 -26.44
N ALA A 873 -23.17 11.89 -26.29
CA ALA A 873 -21.88 11.57 -26.88
C ALA A 873 -21.89 11.65 -28.41
N THR A 874 -22.97 11.20 -29.05
CA THR A 874 -23.12 11.22 -30.51
C THR A 874 -23.47 12.59 -31.07
N GLY A 875 -23.67 13.60 -30.22
CA GLY A 875 -24.16 14.92 -30.62
C GLY A 875 -25.64 14.92 -31.01
N SER A 876 -26.42 13.97 -30.48
CA SER A 876 -27.86 13.79 -30.72
C SER A 876 -28.73 14.52 -29.69
N GLU A 877 -28.28 15.70 -29.25
CA GLU A 877 -28.95 16.53 -28.23
C GLU A 877 -30.36 16.96 -28.66
N VAL A 878 -30.62 17.12 -29.96
CA VAL A 878 -31.97 17.43 -30.48
C VAL A 878 -32.99 16.35 -30.09
N ILE A 879 -32.59 15.08 -30.10
CA ILE A 879 -33.45 13.99 -29.64
C ILE A 879 -33.63 14.10 -28.12
N LEU A 880 -32.54 14.30 -27.38
CA LEU A 880 -32.53 14.42 -25.93
C LEU A 880 -33.48 15.52 -25.42
N ASP A 881 -33.34 16.73 -25.96
CA ASP A 881 -34.14 17.91 -25.60
C ASP A 881 -35.63 17.73 -25.93
N ARG A 882 -35.93 17.08 -27.06
CA ARG A 882 -37.31 16.79 -27.46
C ARG A 882 -37.94 15.67 -26.63
N LEU A 883 -37.17 14.68 -26.17
CA LEU A 883 -37.67 13.68 -25.24
C LEU A 883 -37.97 14.30 -23.86
N GLU A 884 -37.11 15.21 -23.40
CA GLU A 884 -37.30 15.92 -22.14
C GLU A 884 -38.52 16.85 -22.18
N SER A 885 -38.58 17.75 -23.18
CA SER A 885 -39.68 18.72 -23.32
C SER A 885 -41.05 18.09 -23.57
N ASN A 886 -41.10 16.91 -24.20
CA ASN A 886 -42.33 16.16 -24.40
C ASN A 886 -42.66 15.19 -23.24
N GLY A 887 -41.85 15.16 -22.17
CA GLY A 887 -42.08 14.30 -21.01
C GLY A 887 -42.05 12.81 -21.32
N VAL A 888 -41.15 12.36 -22.21
CA VAL A 888 -41.12 10.97 -22.71
C VAL A 888 -40.36 10.02 -21.78
N TRP A 889 -39.37 10.50 -21.00
CA TRP A 889 -38.59 9.65 -20.09
C TRP A 889 -39.45 8.86 -19.08
N PRO A 890 -40.42 9.48 -18.38
CA PRO A 890 -41.30 8.74 -17.47
C PRO A 890 -42.15 7.67 -18.17
N LEU A 891 -42.39 7.81 -19.48
CA LEU A 891 -43.12 6.80 -20.25
C LEU A 891 -42.29 5.53 -20.43
N MET A 892 -40.95 5.63 -20.48
CA MET A 892 -40.04 4.48 -20.59
C MET A 892 -40.00 3.64 -19.31
N GLU A 893 -40.47 4.17 -18.18
CA GLU A 893 -40.40 3.53 -16.86
C GLU A 893 -41.56 2.60 -16.54
N LYS A 894 -42.65 2.63 -17.32
CA LYS A 894 -43.83 1.79 -17.10
C LYS A 894 -44.13 0.90 -18.30
N GLU A 895 -44.59 -0.31 -18.02
CA GLU A 895 -44.74 -1.37 -19.02
C GLU A 895 -45.81 -1.03 -20.07
N ASP A 896 -46.92 -0.42 -19.63
CA ASP A 896 -48.04 0.03 -20.46
C ASP A 896 -47.67 1.25 -21.33
N THR A 897 -46.80 2.14 -20.84
CA THR A 897 -46.41 3.36 -21.56
C THR A 897 -45.11 3.26 -22.33
N CYS A 898 -44.24 2.27 -22.05
CA CYS A 898 -42.95 2.13 -22.71
C CYS A 898 -43.07 1.98 -24.23
N PRO A 899 -44.02 1.18 -24.78
CA PRO A 899 -44.24 1.14 -26.23
C PRO A 899 -44.59 2.50 -26.84
N HIS A 900 -45.29 3.37 -26.11
CA HIS A 900 -45.59 4.74 -26.57
C HIS A 900 -44.31 5.59 -26.69
N SER A 901 -43.37 5.43 -25.76
CA SER A 901 -42.07 6.12 -25.83
C SER A 901 -41.26 5.73 -27.08
N MET A 902 -41.38 4.47 -27.55
CA MET A 902 -40.74 3.98 -28.77
C MET A 902 -41.29 4.66 -30.02
N LEU A 903 -42.58 5.03 -30.04
CA LEU A 903 -43.17 5.83 -31.12
C LEU A 903 -42.49 7.21 -31.19
N HIS A 904 -42.34 7.87 -30.05
CA HIS A 904 -41.67 9.17 -30.00
C HIS A 904 -40.20 9.06 -30.45
N LEU A 905 -39.48 8.04 -30.00
CA LEU A 905 -38.10 7.78 -30.43
C LEU A 905 -38.00 7.55 -31.94
N ALA A 906 -38.89 6.74 -32.52
CA ALA A 906 -38.92 6.47 -33.96
C ALA A 906 -39.11 7.76 -34.78
N ARG A 907 -40.08 8.59 -34.39
CA ARG A 907 -40.37 9.87 -35.05
C ARG A 907 -39.22 10.87 -34.93
N LEU A 908 -38.56 10.92 -33.76
CA LEU A 908 -37.42 11.80 -33.54
C LEU A 908 -36.19 11.35 -34.32
N LEU A 909 -35.92 10.04 -34.36
CA LEU A 909 -34.83 9.48 -35.15
C LEU A 909 -35.05 9.74 -36.64
N SER A 910 -36.25 9.45 -37.17
CA SER A 910 -36.55 9.64 -38.59
C SER A 910 -36.46 11.10 -39.04
N SER A 911 -36.87 12.04 -38.20
CA SER A 911 -36.87 13.47 -38.52
C SER A 911 -35.52 14.15 -38.31
N SER A 912 -34.70 13.66 -37.37
CA SER A 912 -33.44 14.32 -37.00
C SER A 912 -32.20 13.61 -37.57
N TYR A 913 -32.26 12.29 -37.80
CA TYR A 913 -31.14 11.46 -38.27
C TYR A 913 -31.60 10.41 -39.30
N PRO A 914 -32.11 10.81 -40.48
CA PRO A 914 -32.67 9.90 -41.47
C PRO A 914 -31.68 8.83 -41.97
N ASP A 915 -30.38 9.15 -42.05
CA ASP A 915 -29.35 8.22 -42.54
C ASP A 915 -29.10 7.02 -41.61
N GLU A 916 -29.44 7.15 -40.32
CA GLU A 916 -29.28 6.09 -39.32
C GLU A 916 -30.49 5.15 -39.25
N VAL A 917 -31.62 5.52 -39.87
CA VAL A 917 -32.86 4.76 -39.82
C VAL A 917 -32.71 3.38 -40.46
N GLY A 918 -32.16 3.30 -41.68
CA GLY A 918 -31.99 2.03 -42.39
C GLY A 918 -31.12 1.03 -41.60
N LYS A 919 -29.99 1.50 -41.07
CA LYS A 919 -29.08 0.70 -40.24
C LYS A 919 -29.73 0.26 -38.92
N THR A 920 -30.54 1.12 -38.32
CA THR A 920 -31.29 0.82 -37.09
C THR A 920 -32.33 -0.28 -37.35
N VAL A 921 -33.05 -0.21 -38.48
CA VAL A 921 -33.98 -1.26 -38.91
C VAL A 921 -33.24 -2.58 -39.16
N GLU A 922 -32.05 -2.54 -39.75
CA GLU A 922 -31.23 -3.75 -39.93
C GLU A 922 -30.84 -4.38 -38.58
N CYS A 923 -30.42 -3.57 -37.60
CA CYS A 923 -30.04 -4.03 -36.26
C CYS A 923 -31.22 -4.59 -35.44
N LEU A 924 -32.42 -4.01 -35.58
CA LEU A 924 -33.61 -4.41 -34.80
C LEU A 924 -34.35 -5.61 -35.41
N SER A 925 -34.26 -5.83 -36.73
CA SER A 925 -35.03 -6.87 -37.42
C SER A 925 -34.86 -8.29 -36.84
N PRO A 926 -33.66 -8.75 -36.44
CA PRO A 926 -33.50 -10.05 -35.78
C PRO A 926 -34.29 -10.20 -34.47
N SER A 927 -34.58 -9.10 -33.77
CA SER A 927 -35.30 -9.11 -32.50
C SER A 927 -36.81 -9.35 -32.66
N LEU A 928 -37.35 -9.29 -33.89
CA LEU A 928 -38.74 -9.66 -34.19
C LEU A 928 -39.01 -11.16 -33.98
N THR A 929 -37.99 -12.01 -34.10
CA THR A 929 -38.11 -13.45 -33.84
C THR A 929 -37.64 -13.84 -32.44
N SER A 930 -37.34 -12.85 -31.58
CA SER A 930 -36.90 -13.09 -30.21
C SER A 930 -37.96 -13.87 -29.43
N VAL A 931 -37.51 -14.79 -28.57
CA VAL A 931 -38.38 -15.52 -27.63
C VAL A 931 -38.98 -14.59 -26.57
N TYR A 932 -38.41 -13.40 -26.37
CA TYR A 932 -38.82 -12.44 -25.35
C TYR A 932 -39.83 -11.43 -25.92
N ASP A 933 -41.02 -11.40 -25.34
CA ASP A 933 -42.12 -10.52 -25.77
C ASP A 933 -41.74 -9.04 -25.70
N ALA A 934 -40.97 -8.64 -24.70
CA ALA A 934 -40.51 -7.27 -24.51
C ALA A 934 -39.66 -6.76 -25.69
N HIS A 935 -38.77 -7.61 -26.24
CA HIS A 935 -38.00 -7.27 -27.44
C HIS A 935 -38.91 -7.09 -28.65
N ARG A 936 -39.79 -8.06 -28.91
CA ARG A 936 -40.71 -8.00 -30.05
C ARG A 936 -41.60 -6.75 -29.97
N THR A 937 -42.16 -6.47 -28.78
CA THR A 937 -43.01 -5.30 -28.50
C THR A 937 -42.26 -3.99 -28.74
N THR A 938 -41.01 -3.88 -28.29
CA THR A 938 -40.17 -2.70 -28.51
C THR A 938 -39.94 -2.44 -29.99
N VAL A 939 -39.61 -3.49 -30.76
CA VAL A 939 -39.37 -3.35 -32.20
C VAL A 939 -40.65 -3.01 -32.95
N VAL A 940 -41.76 -3.71 -32.72
CA VAL A 940 -42.99 -3.45 -33.47
C VAL A 940 -43.61 -2.10 -33.12
N SER A 941 -43.51 -1.64 -31.88
CA SER A 941 -43.93 -0.29 -31.52
C SER A 941 -43.08 0.76 -32.23
N PHE A 942 -41.75 0.64 -32.20
CA PHE A 942 -40.85 1.52 -32.96
C PHE A 942 -41.17 1.53 -34.47
N TYR A 943 -41.37 0.35 -35.07
CA TYR A 943 -41.70 0.20 -36.49
C TYR A 943 -43.08 0.74 -36.86
N SER A 944 -44.06 0.65 -35.96
CA SER A 944 -45.43 1.11 -36.22
C SER A 944 -45.52 2.61 -36.48
N GLU A 945 -44.64 3.40 -35.88
CA GLU A 945 -44.50 4.83 -36.17
C GLU A 945 -43.54 5.05 -37.34
N LEU A 946 -42.42 4.31 -37.38
CA LEU A 946 -41.38 4.53 -38.38
C LEU A 946 -41.90 4.38 -39.82
N VAL A 947 -42.81 3.43 -40.05
CA VAL A 947 -43.33 3.09 -41.37
C VAL A 947 -43.99 4.29 -42.08
N CYS A 948 -44.72 5.14 -41.35
CA CYS A 948 -45.36 6.32 -41.94
C CYS A 948 -44.40 7.50 -42.12
N THR A 949 -43.39 7.60 -41.24
CA THR A 949 -42.36 8.64 -41.35
C THR A 949 -41.39 8.39 -42.50
N VAL A 950 -41.04 7.12 -42.76
CA VAL A 950 -40.09 6.72 -43.81
C VAL A 950 -40.77 6.54 -45.15
N GLY A 951 -42.03 6.08 -45.18
CA GLY A 951 -42.76 5.82 -46.41
C GLY A 951 -42.88 7.03 -47.34
N LYS A 952 -42.82 8.24 -46.80
CA LYS A 952 -42.88 9.49 -47.60
C LYS A 952 -41.65 9.70 -48.48
N ASP A 953 -40.49 9.23 -48.01
CA ASP A 953 -39.18 9.57 -48.60
C ASP A 953 -38.39 8.34 -49.09
N HIS A 954 -38.64 7.13 -48.56
CA HIS A 954 -37.87 5.92 -48.87
C HIS A 954 -38.72 4.62 -48.90
N LEU A 955 -39.47 4.44 -49.99
CA LEU A 955 -40.42 3.33 -50.19
C LEU A 955 -39.86 1.90 -49.94
N PRO A 956 -38.66 1.50 -50.41
CA PRO A 956 -38.14 0.15 -50.15
C PRO A 956 -37.95 -0.19 -48.66
N LEU A 957 -37.62 0.81 -47.85
CA LEU A 957 -37.43 0.63 -46.41
C LEU A 957 -38.79 0.53 -45.72
N ALA A 958 -39.79 1.31 -46.17
CA ALA A 958 -41.16 1.15 -45.74
C ALA A 958 -41.75 -0.22 -46.09
N GLU A 959 -41.43 -0.77 -47.28
CA GLU A 959 -41.79 -2.14 -47.67
C GLU A 959 -41.18 -3.19 -46.72
N GLN A 960 -39.89 -3.05 -46.41
CA GLN A 960 -39.21 -3.93 -45.46
C GLN A 960 -39.88 -3.88 -44.07
N ILE A 961 -40.12 -2.67 -43.54
CA ILE A 961 -40.79 -2.48 -42.25
C ILE A 961 -42.21 -3.08 -42.28
N MET A 962 -42.96 -2.85 -43.36
CA MET A 962 -44.30 -3.41 -43.53
C MET A 962 -44.28 -4.95 -43.53
N ASN A 963 -43.37 -5.56 -44.29
CA ASN A 963 -43.21 -7.01 -44.32
C ASN A 963 -42.83 -7.57 -42.94
N ASN A 964 -41.99 -6.85 -42.19
CA ASN A 964 -41.65 -7.17 -40.80
C ASN A 964 -42.88 -7.14 -39.88
N LEU A 965 -43.75 -6.12 -40.00
CA LEU A 965 -45.00 -6.03 -39.24
C LEU A 965 -46.00 -7.13 -39.62
N LEU A 966 -46.18 -7.40 -40.91
CA LEU A 966 -47.02 -8.50 -41.41
C LEU A 966 -46.55 -9.86 -40.89
N GLY A 967 -45.24 -10.08 -40.86
CA GLY A 967 -44.64 -11.30 -40.34
C GLY A 967 -44.93 -11.57 -38.86
N ARG A 968 -45.39 -10.58 -38.10
CA ARG A 968 -45.76 -10.67 -36.67
C ARG A 968 -47.26 -10.50 -36.41
N GLN A 969 -48.10 -10.53 -37.44
CA GLN A 969 -49.54 -10.38 -37.28
C GLN A 969 -50.19 -11.52 -36.45
N VAL A 970 -49.58 -12.70 -36.41
CA VAL A 970 -50.07 -13.89 -35.69
C VAL A 970 -49.22 -14.20 -34.45
N ASP A 971 -48.61 -13.17 -33.83
CA ASP A 971 -47.80 -13.31 -32.62
C ASP A 971 -48.62 -13.78 -31.42
N SER A 972 -48.00 -14.51 -30.47
CA SER A 972 -48.68 -14.96 -29.26
C SER A 972 -49.03 -13.79 -28.32
N ASN A 973 -48.30 -12.69 -28.37
CA ASN A 973 -48.55 -11.53 -27.53
C ASN A 973 -49.49 -10.53 -28.24
N TYR A 974 -50.62 -10.21 -27.60
CA TYR A 974 -51.63 -9.31 -28.17
C TYR A 974 -51.13 -7.87 -28.37
N VAL A 975 -50.20 -7.39 -27.54
CA VAL A 975 -49.61 -6.05 -27.67
C VAL A 975 -48.76 -5.97 -28.94
N VAL A 976 -48.03 -7.04 -29.27
CA VAL A 976 -47.27 -7.14 -30.52
C VAL A 976 -48.21 -7.07 -31.72
N ARG A 977 -49.29 -7.88 -31.71
CA ARG A 977 -50.30 -7.87 -32.77
C ARG A 977 -50.98 -6.50 -32.92
N MET A 978 -51.32 -5.85 -31.80
CA MET A 978 -51.91 -4.51 -31.77
C MET A 978 -51.02 -3.47 -32.47
N TYR A 979 -49.72 -3.40 -32.13
CA TYR A 979 -48.80 -2.47 -32.77
C TYR A 979 -48.52 -2.81 -34.25
N CYS A 980 -48.56 -4.09 -34.63
CA CYS A 980 -48.54 -4.49 -36.04
C CYS A 980 -49.74 -3.93 -36.80
N ILE A 981 -50.96 -4.09 -36.27
CA ILE A 981 -52.17 -3.53 -36.88
C ILE A 981 -52.09 -2.00 -36.94
N ARG A 982 -51.70 -1.33 -35.85
CA ARG A 982 -51.52 0.12 -35.81
C ARG A 982 -50.54 0.60 -36.90
N GLY A 983 -49.38 -0.05 -37.01
CA GLY A 983 -48.37 0.28 -38.01
C GLY A 983 -48.86 0.11 -39.44
N LEU A 984 -49.56 -0.99 -39.73
CA LEU A 984 -50.20 -1.21 -41.02
C LEU A 984 -51.29 -0.15 -41.31
N GLY A 985 -51.98 0.34 -40.28
CA GLY A 985 -52.98 1.41 -40.39
C GLY A 985 -52.35 2.77 -40.68
N ASN A 986 -51.18 3.03 -40.10
CA ASN A 986 -50.39 4.24 -40.32
C ASN A 986 -49.84 4.35 -41.75
N MET A 987 -49.85 3.26 -42.53
CA MET A 987 -49.55 3.31 -43.96
C MET A 987 -50.47 4.28 -44.72
N ALA A 988 -51.69 4.53 -44.22
CA ALA A 988 -52.58 5.55 -44.79
C ALA A 988 -51.89 6.92 -44.90
N ASP A 989 -50.91 7.24 -44.06
CA ASP A 989 -50.31 8.57 -44.02
C ASP A 989 -49.14 8.77 -45.02
N ILE A 990 -48.86 7.77 -45.87
CA ILE A 990 -47.72 7.76 -46.82
C ILE A 990 -48.04 8.41 -48.19
N GLY A 991 -49.33 8.49 -48.57
CA GLY A 991 -49.80 9.16 -49.81
C GLY A 991 -50.46 8.23 -50.84
N GLY A 992 -51.40 8.76 -51.63
CA GLY A 992 -52.41 7.97 -52.36
C GLY A 992 -51.91 6.92 -53.36
N SER A 993 -50.85 7.20 -54.14
CA SER A 993 -50.32 6.22 -55.12
C SER A 993 -49.60 5.04 -54.46
N GLN A 994 -48.95 5.26 -53.32
CA GLN A 994 -48.24 4.22 -52.58
C GLN A 994 -49.16 3.41 -51.66
N VAL A 995 -50.18 4.04 -51.06
CA VAL A 995 -51.23 3.34 -50.29
C VAL A 995 -51.98 2.34 -51.17
N SER A 996 -52.21 2.69 -52.44
CA SER A 996 -52.86 1.79 -53.40
C SER A 996 -52.03 0.52 -53.65
N HIS A 997 -50.69 0.62 -53.64
CA HIS A 997 -49.79 -0.53 -53.85
C HIS A 997 -49.95 -1.62 -52.79
N PHE A 998 -50.15 -1.24 -51.52
CA PHE A 998 -50.27 -2.16 -50.38
C PHE A 998 -51.71 -2.43 -49.93
N SER A 999 -52.68 -1.79 -50.60
CA SER A 999 -54.11 -1.80 -50.24
C SER A 999 -54.64 -3.19 -49.91
N THR A 1000 -54.51 -4.16 -50.81
CA THR A 1000 -55.06 -5.52 -50.63
C THR A 1000 -54.48 -6.22 -49.40
N THR A 1001 -53.18 -6.09 -49.17
CA THR A 1001 -52.47 -6.72 -48.06
C THR A 1001 -52.86 -6.09 -46.73
N ILE A 1002 -52.89 -4.75 -46.67
CA ILE A 1002 -53.28 -4.03 -45.45
C ILE A 1002 -54.76 -4.29 -45.13
N LEU A 1003 -55.66 -4.26 -46.12
CA LEU A 1003 -57.08 -4.55 -45.92
C LEU A 1003 -57.30 -5.96 -45.37
N SER A 1004 -56.59 -6.95 -45.90
CA SER A 1004 -56.64 -8.32 -45.39
C SER A 1004 -56.15 -8.39 -43.93
N ALA A 1005 -55.08 -7.66 -43.61
CA ALA A 1005 -54.52 -7.65 -42.26
C ALA A 1005 -55.47 -6.98 -41.24
N MET A 1006 -56.08 -5.85 -41.63
CA MET A 1006 -57.06 -5.14 -40.81
C MET A 1006 -58.31 -5.97 -40.54
N LEU A 1007 -58.84 -6.64 -41.57
CA LEU A 1007 -59.99 -7.55 -41.42
C LEU A 1007 -59.69 -8.68 -40.45
N ALA A 1008 -58.48 -9.26 -40.51
CA ALA A 1008 -58.05 -10.26 -39.56
C ALA A 1008 -57.89 -9.70 -38.13
N GLY A 1009 -57.45 -8.44 -37.98
CA GLY A 1009 -57.41 -7.75 -36.68
C GLY A 1009 -58.79 -7.52 -36.05
N MET A 1010 -59.82 -7.24 -36.86
CA MET A 1010 -61.21 -7.14 -36.38
C MET A 1010 -61.79 -8.49 -35.91
N ASP A 1011 -61.25 -9.60 -36.43
CA ASP A 1011 -61.67 -10.96 -36.10
C ASP A 1011 -60.77 -11.60 -35.02
N ASP A 1012 -59.87 -10.84 -34.38
CA ASP A 1012 -58.94 -11.35 -33.36
C ASP A 1012 -59.71 -11.86 -32.13
N ARG A 1013 -59.46 -13.11 -31.75
CA ARG A 1013 -60.17 -13.79 -30.67
C ARG A 1013 -59.53 -13.58 -29.30
N GLU A 1014 -58.29 -13.12 -29.28
CA GLU A 1014 -57.45 -12.94 -28.09
C GLU A 1014 -57.06 -11.46 -27.96
N ASP A 1015 -58.07 -10.59 -27.95
CA ASP A 1015 -57.95 -9.13 -27.91
C ASP A 1015 -58.53 -8.56 -26.59
N PRO A 1016 -57.74 -8.54 -25.50
CA PRO A 1016 -58.15 -7.92 -24.24
C PRO A 1016 -58.57 -6.46 -24.47
N GLU A 1017 -59.73 -6.09 -23.94
CA GLU A 1017 -60.30 -4.73 -24.06
C GLU A 1017 -60.59 -4.24 -25.49
N ASP A 1018 -60.56 -5.14 -26.48
CA ASP A 1018 -60.85 -4.86 -27.90
C ASP A 1018 -59.88 -3.83 -28.55
N LEU A 1019 -58.62 -3.81 -28.12
CA LEU A 1019 -57.60 -2.85 -28.56
C LEU A 1019 -57.17 -3.07 -30.03
N ILE A 1020 -56.95 -4.32 -30.43
CA ILE A 1020 -56.60 -4.69 -31.82
C ILE A 1020 -57.76 -4.34 -32.74
N THR A 1021 -58.98 -4.67 -32.31
CA THR A 1021 -60.22 -4.38 -33.03
C THR A 1021 -60.39 -2.88 -33.24
N MET A 1022 -60.10 -2.07 -32.22
CA MET A 1022 -60.15 -0.61 -32.29
C MET A 1022 -59.09 -0.03 -33.25
N GLU A 1023 -57.83 -0.47 -33.14
CA GLU A 1023 -56.75 -0.05 -34.05
C GLU A 1023 -57.04 -0.47 -35.50
N ALA A 1024 -57.63 -1.65 -35.72
CA ALA A 1024 -58.03 -2.13 -37.04
C ALA A 1024 -59.12 -1.25 -37.67
N MET A 1025 -60.18 -0.92 -36.91
CA MET A 1025 -61.26 -0.07 -37.41
C MET A 1025 -60.80 1.36 -37.69
N SER A 1026 -59.96 1.91 -36.82
CA SER A 1026 -59.34 3.23 -37.01
C SER A 1026 -58.44 3.25 -38.26
N GLY A 1027 -57.60 2.21 -38.42
CA GLY A 1027 -56.78 2.00 -39.61
C GLY A 1027 -57.61 1.94 -40.89
N LEU A 1028 -58.66 1.10 -40.92
CA LEU A 1028 -59.56 0.99 -42.07
C LEU A 1028 -60.22 2.31 -42.43
N SER A 1029 -60.69 3.09 -41.45
CA SER A 1029 -61.37 4.36 -41.73
C SER A 1029 -60.43 5.37 -42.40
N ARG A 1030 -59.16 5.43 -41.95
CA ARG A 1030 -58.13 6.27 -42.57
C ARG A 1030 -57.76 5.79 -43.98
N ILE A 1031 -57.56 4.49 -44.14
CA ILE A 1031 -57.21 3.86 -45.42
C ILE A 1031 -58.33 4.07 -46.47
N PHE A 1032 -59.58 3.87 -46.08
CA PHE A 1032 -60.75 4.08 -46.93
C PHE A 1032 -60.97 5.53 -47.32
N SER A 1033 -60.33 6.49 -46.65
CA SER A 1033 -60.37 7.88 -47.09
C SER A 1033 -59.44 8.13 -48.29
N GLN A 1034 -58.55 7.19 -48.63
CA GLN A 1034 -57.50 7.41 -49.64
C GLN A 1034 -57.49 6.43 -50.81
N ILE A 1035 -58.06 5.23 -50.68
CA ILE A 1035 -58.04 4.20 -51.74
C ILE A 1035 -59.19 4.38 -52.75
N ASP A 1036 -58.95 3.97 -54.00
CA ASP A 1036 -59.97 3.85 -55.06
C ASP A 1036 -61.10 2.88 -54.69
N GLU A 1037 -62.33 3.20 -55.11
CA GLU A 1037 -63.52 2.40 -54.81
C GLU A 1037 -63.43 0.96 -55.33
N GLY A 1038 -62.61 0.71 -56.36
CA GLY A 1038 -62.42 -0.61 -56.98
C GLY A 1038 -61.84 -1.67 -56.03
N HIS A 1039 -61.03 -1.27 -55.05
CA HIS A 1039 -60.43 -2.20 -54.09
C HIS A 1039 -61.35 -2.54 -52.91
N VAL A 1040 -62.32 -1.66 -52.61
CA VAL A 1040 -63.18 -1.80 -51.41
C VAL A 1040 -64.53 -2.44 -51.75
N ARG A 1041 -65.12 -2.13 -52.92
CA ARG A 1041 -66.42 -2.66 -53.35
C ARG A 1041 -66.56 -4.20 -53.20
N PRO A 1042 -65.57 -5.04 -53.53
CA PRO A 1042 -65.69 -6.50 -53.40
C PRO A 1042 -65.87 -7.00 -51.96
N ILE A 1043 -65.38 -6.22 -50.97
CA ILE A 1043 -65.40 -6.60 -49.55
C ILE A 1043 -66.32 -5.70 -48.70
N LEU A 1044 -66.97 -4.70 -49.31
CA LEU A 1044 -67.79 -3.69 -48.62
C LEU A 1044 -68.82 -4.29 -47.65
N ILE A 1045 -69.60 -5.27 -48.12
CA ILE A 1045 -70.65 -5.90 -47.31
C ILE A 1045 -70.04 -6.78 -46.21
N ASN A 1046 -68.93 -7.44 -46.52
CA ASN A 1046 -68.19 -8.26 -45.56
C ASN A 1046 -67.68 -7.40 -44.40
N ILE A 1047 -67.19 -6.18 -44.67
CA ILE A 1047 -66.78 -5.21 -43.64
C ILE A 1047 -67.99 -4.75 -42.83
N ALA A 1048 -69.09 -4.35 -43.49
CA ALA A 1048 -70.32 -3.91 -42.81
C ALA A 1048 -70.85 -4.97 -41.83
N LEU A 1049 -70.80 -6.26 -42.20
CA LEU A 1049 -71.18 -7.37 -41.34
C LEU A 1049 -70.25 -7.55 -40.13
N ARG A 1050 -68.94 -7.30 -40.29
CA ARG A 1050 -67.94 -7.37 -39.21
C ARG A 1050 -68.02 -6.19 -38.23
N ILE A 1051 -68.41 -5.01 -38.71
CA ILE A 1051 -68.58 -3.83 -37.85
C ILE A 1051 -69.80 -3.98 -36.94
N ARG A 1052 -70.89 -4.60 -37.42
CA ARG A 1052 -72.17 -4.62 -36.72
C ARG A 1052 -72.09 -5.08 -35.25
N PRO A 1053 -71.42 -6.20 -34.89
CA PRO A 1053 -71.27 -6.60 -33.49
C PRO A 1053 -70.54 -5.55 -32.63
N CYS A 1054 -69.73 -4.68 -33.23
CA CYS A 1054 -68.95 -3.65 -32.53
C CYS A 1054 -69.81 -2.47 -32.04
N PHE A 1055 -71.03 -2.28 -32.56
CA PHE A 1055 -71.98 -1.28 -32.03
C PHE A 1055 -72.44 -1.59 -30.62
N GLU A 1056 -72.37 -2.87 -30.21
CA GLU A 1056 -72.83 -3.34 -28.91
C GLU A 1056 -71.68 -3.81 -28.01
N LYS A 1057 -70.44 -3.40 -28.32
CA LYS A 1057 -69.29 -3.68 -27.45
C LYS A 1057 -69.30 -2.80 -26.19
N PRO A 1058 -68.86 -3.29 -25.01
CA PRO A 1058 -68.81 -2.52 -23.77
C PRO A 1058 -68.01 -1.21 -23.86
N THR A 1059 -66.90 -1.23 -24.60
CA THR A 1059 -65.94 -0.12 -24.72
C THR A 1059 -66.47 1.00 -25.63
N PRO A 1060 -66.66 2.24 -25.12
CA PRO A 1060 -67.17 3.36 -25.94
C PRO A 1060 -66.29 3.69 -27.15
N ALA A 1061 -64.96 3.61 -27.00
CA ALA A 1061 -64.02 3.86 -28.10
C ALA A 1061 -64.21 2.89 -29.28
N VAL A 1062 -64.52 1.62 -29.00
CA VAL A 1062 -64.80 0.60 -30.02
C VAL A 1062 -66.11 0.90 -30.73
N ARG A 1063 -67.17 1.27 -29.99
CA ARG A 1063 -68.45 1.69 -30.58
C ARG A 1063 -68.27 2.92 -31.48
N ALA A 1064 -67.56 3.94 -30.99
CA ALA A 1064 -67.27 5.15 -31.76
C ALA A 1064 -66.50 4.84 -33.05
N ALA A 1065 -65.43 4.04 -32.97
CA ALA A 1065 -64.65 3.62 -34.14
C ALA A 1065 -65.51 2.81 -35.13
N ALA A 1066 -66.39 1.93 -34.64
CA ALA A 1066 -67.33 1.17 -35.45
C ALA A 1066 -68.32 2.08 -36.20
N PHE A 1067 -68.95 3.03 -35.52
CA PHE A 1067 -69.88 3.98 -36.14
C PHE A 1067 -69.18 4.87 -37.17
N THR A 1068 -68.01 5.40 -36.83
CA THR A 1068 -67.19 6.18 -37.76
C THR A 1068 -66.84 5.37 -39.00
N LEU A 1069 -66.36 4.13 -38.84
CA LEU A 1069 -66.02 3.26 -39.96
C LEU A 1069 -67.24 2.93 -40.81
N PHE A 1070 -68.38 2.60 -40.20
CA PHE A 1070 -69.63 2.33 -40.92
C PHE A 1070 -70.12 3.54 -41.71
N GLY A 1071 -69.99 4.74 -41.13
CA GLY A 1071 -70.24 6.00 -41.84
C GLY A 1071 -69.29 6.20 -43.02
N THR A 1072 -68.00 5.91 -42.85
CA THR A 1072 -66.98 5.99 -43.92
C THR A 1072 -67.29 5.04 -45.09
N LEU A 1073 -67.95 3.90 -44.84
CA LEU A 1073 -68.38 2.97 -45.90
C LEU A 1073 -69.40 3.60 -46.87
N SER A 1074 -70.08 4.69 -46.50
CA SER A 1074 -71.06 5.36 -47.38
C SER A 1074 -70.44 5.83 -48.70
N ARG A 1075 -69.14 6.17 -48.69
CA ARG A 1075 -68.36 6.53 -49.88
C ARG A 1075 -68.44 5.45 -50.98
N PHE A 1076 -68.51 4.19 -50.59
CA PHE A 1076 -68.54 3.05 -51.52
C PHE A 1076 -69.94 2.48 -51.76
N GLY A 1077 -70.96 3.07 -51.11
CA GLY A 1077 -72.34 2.61 -51.14
C GLY A 1077 -73.14 3.02 -52.38
N SER A 1078 -72.48 3.48 -53.45
CA SER A 1078 -73.11 3.92 -54.70
C SER A 1078 -72.83 2.95 -55.86
N GLY A 1079 -73.59 3.06 -56.95
CA GLY A 1079 -73.39 2.24 -58.15
C GLY A 1079 -73.71 0.76 -57.92
N PRO A 1080 -72.88 -0.20 -58.37
CA PRO A 1080 -73.21 -1.64 -58.28
C PRO A 1080 -73.42 -2.17 -56.85
N SER A 1081 -72.95 -1.46 -55.82
CA SER A 1081 -73.09 -1.84 -54.41
C SER A 1081 -74.25 -1.13 -53.70
N GLU A 1082 -74.99 -0.27 -54.38
CA GLU A 1082 -76.05 0.56 -53.78
C GLU A 1082 -77.15 -0.26 -53.11
N GLY A 1083 -77.71 -1.27 -53.80
CA GLY A 1083 -78.74 -2.15 -53.24
C GLY A 1083 -78.26 -2.94 -52.01
N PRO A 1084 -77.17 -3.73 -52.13
CA PRO A 1084 -76.65 -4.51 -51.01
C PRO A 1084 -76.22 -3.66 -49.81
N PHE A 1085 -75.62 -2.49 -50.04
CA PHE A 1085 -75.20 -1.60 -48.95
C PHE A 1085 -76.40 -0.91 -48.30
N PHE A 1086 -77.40 -0.49 -49.09
CA PHE A 1086 -78.65 0.06 -48.55
C PHE A 1086 -79.32 -0.90 -47.56
N GLU A 1087 -79.36 -2.22 -47.85
CA GLU A 1087 -79.86 -3.20 -46.89
C GLU A 1087 -79.02 -3.27 -45.60
N GLN A 1088 -77.71 -3.03 -45.66
CA GLN A 1088 -76.88 -2.89 -44.45
C GLN A 1088 -77.21 -1.61 -43.67
N ILE A 1089 -77.45 -0.49 -44.34
CA ILE A 1089 -77.89 0.75 -43.69
C ILE A 1089 -79.20 0.50 -42.94
N GLN A 1090 -80.18 -0.07 -43.63
CA GLN A 1090 -81.50 -0.41 -43.09
C GLN A 1090 -81.40 -1.35 -41.88
N THR A 1091 -80.52 -2.37 -41.96
CA THR A 1091 -80.32 -3.33 -40.87
C THR A 1091 -79.73 -2.71 -39.61
N ASN A 1092 -78.82 -1.74 -39.77
CA ASN A 1092 -78.13 -1.08 -38.65
C ASN A 1092 -78.77 0.24 -38.22
N PHE A 1093 -79.83 0.67 -38.92
CA PHE A 1093 -80.44 1.98 -38.74
C PHE A 1093 -80.95 2.21 -37.32
N VAL A 1094 -81.63 1.21 -36.74
CA VAL A 1094 -82.10 1.27 -35.35
C VAL A 1094 -80.93 1.47 -34.40
N SER A 1095 -79.86 0.68 -34.51
CA SER A 1095 -78.67 0.82 -33.64
C SER A 1095 -78.08 2.23 -33.72
N LEU A 1096 -77.94 2.81 -34.92
CA LEU A 1096 -77.45 4.18 -35.09
C LEU A 1096 -78.34 5.21 -34.37
N LEU A 1097 -79.67 5.06 -34.46
CA LEU A 1097 -80.61 5.96 -33.80
C LEU A 1097 -80.61 5.83 -32.28
N LEU A 1098 -80.43 4.63 -31.74
CA LEU A 1098 -80.42 4.41 -30.29
C LEU A 1098 -79.15 4.98 -29.63
N HIS A 1099 -78.02 4.96 -30.33
CA HIS A 1099 -76.74 5.47 -29.81
C HIS A 1099 -76.54 6.98 -30.04
N LEU A 1100 -77.46 7.67 -30.73
CA LEU A 1100 -77.49 9.14 -30.82
C LEU A 1100 -77.71 9.85 -29.47
N ASN A 1101 -78.18 9.14 -28.45
CA ASN A 1101 -78.42 9.66 -27.11
C ASN A 1101 -77.90 8.67 -26.06
N GLU A 1102 -76.59 8.42 -26.12
CA GLU A 1102 -75.86 7.61 -25.16
C GLU A 1102 -75.10 8.48 -24.14
N SER A 1103 -74.54 7.86 -23.10
CA SER A 1103 -73.76 8.55 -22.06
C SER A 1103 -72.40 9.06 -22.53
N ASP A 1104 -71.76 8.40 -23.50
CA ASP A 1104 -70.45 8.79 -23.99
C ASP A 1104 -70.56 9.78 -25.17
N PRO A 1105 -70.03 11.00 -25.05
CA PRO A 1105 -70.16 12.02 -26.09
C PRO A 1105 -69.43 11.66 -27.39
N VAL A 1106 -68.35 10.87 -27.34
CA VAL A 1106 -67.58 10.47 -28.53
C VAL A 1106 -68.41 9.53 -29.40
N VAL A 1107 -69.17 8.62 -28.78
CA VAL A 1107 -70.08 7.72 -29.48
C VAL A 1107 -71.21 8.51 -30.15
N VAL A 1108 -71.80 9.48 -29.43
CA VAL A 1108 -72.86 10.33 -29.97
C VAL A 1108 -72.39 11.11 -31.20
N VAL A 1109 -71.19 11.71 -31.11
CA VAL A 1109 -70.56 12.42 -32.24
C VAL A 1109 -70.36 11.48 -33.43
N ALA A 1110 -69.79 10.28 -33.21
CA ALA A 1110 -69.59 9.30 -34.27
C ALA A 1110 -70.90 8.84 -34.92
N CYS A 1111 -71.98 8.64 -34.14
CA CYS A 1111 -73.29 8.29 -34.68
C CYS A 1111 -73.91 9.40 -35.53
N LYS A 1112 -73.80 10.66 -35.09
CA LYS A 1112 -74.28 11.83 -35.84
C LYS A 1112 -73.58 11.94 -37.19
N GLU A 1113 -72.25 11.90 -37.18
CA GLU A 1113 -71.46 11.95 -38.42
C GLU A 1113 -71.77 10.77 -39.34
N ALA A 1114 -71.94 9.56 -38.78
CA ALA A 1114 -72.31 8.39 -39.56
C ALA A 1114 -73.68 8.57 -40.22
N LEU A 1115 -74.70 9.03 -39.50
CA LEU A 1115 -76.03 9.26 -40.05
C LEU A 1115 -76.06 10.39 -41.09
N GLN A 1116 -75.29 11.47 -40.90
CA GLN A 1116 -75.11 12.50 -41.92
C GLN A 1116 -74.48 11.95 -43.19
N LYS A 1117 -73.45 11.10 -43.07
CA LYS A 1117 -72.79 10.45 -44.22
C LYS A 1117 -73.69 9.42 -44.93
N LEU A 1118 -74.61 8.79 -44.21
CA LEU A 1118 -75.54 7.79 -44.74
C LEU A 1118 -76.82 8.40 -45.31
N GLY A 1119 -77.22 9.59 -44.86
CA GLY A 1119 -78.44 10.29 -45.28
C GLY A 1119 -78.67 10.32 -46.80
N PRO A 1120 -77.68 10.69 -47.64
CA PRO A 1120 -77.83 10.70 -49.10
C PRO A 1120 -78.18 9.34 -49.71
N LEU A 1121 -77.86 8.23 -49.01
CA LEU A 1121 -78.12 6.86 -49.45
C LEU A 1121 -79.43 6.28 -48.89
N MET A 1122 -80.14 7.01 -48.02
CA MET A 1122 -81.35 6.52 -47.35
C MET A 1122 -82.56 6.40 -48.30
N LYS A 1123 -82.50 6.86 -49.56
CA LYS A 1123 -83.63 6.87 -50.51
C LYS A 1123 -84.87 7.64 -50.00
N SER A 1124 -84.68 8.54 -49.03
CA SER A 1124 -85.68 9.50 -48.55
C SER A 1124 -85.04 10.89 -48.45
N GLU A 1125 -85.55 11.84 -49.24
CA GLU A 1125 -85.07 13.23 -49.22
C GLU A 1125 -85.40 13.92 -47.88
N ASN A 1126 -86.55 13.58 -47.27
CA ASN A 1126 -86.98 14.16 -45.99
C ASN A 1126 -86.05 13.74 -44.85
N ILE A 1127 -85.73 12.45 -44.76
CA ILE A 1127 -84.83 11.90 -43.74
C ILE A 1127 -83.41 12.43 -43.94
N ASN A 1128 -82.93 12.49 -45.19
CA ASN A 1128 -81.62 13.08 -45.48
C ASN A 1128 -81.56 14.55 -45.03
N THR A 1129 -82.54 15.37 -45.41
CA THR A 1129 -82.62 16.79 -45.03
C THR A 1129 -82.60 16.95 -43.50
N MET A 1130 -83.33 16.09 -42.80
CA MET A 1130 -83.37 16.09 -41.35
C MET A 1130 -82.01 15.75 -40.73
N PHE A 1131 -81.29 14.75 -41.26
CA PHE A 1131 -79.94 14.41 -40.79
C PHE A 1131 -78.93 15.53 -41.04
N GLN A 1132 -78.92 16.13 -42.23
CA GLN A 1132 -78.01 17.22 -42.54
C GLN A 1132 -78.25 18.45 -41.65
N ARG A 1133 -79.50 18.72 -41.29
CA ARG A 1133 -79.88 19.92 -40.53
C ARG A 1133 -79.71 19.78 -39.01
N HIS A 1134 -80.07 18.63 -38.44
CA HIS A 1134 -80.23 18.49 -36.99
C HIS A 1134 -79.10 17.69 -36.32
N LEU A 1135 -78.29 16.93 -37.07
CA LEU A 1135 -77.23 16.09 -36.51
C LEU A 1135 -75.84 16.75 -36.58
N ASP A 1136 -75.74 18.04 -36.27
CA ASP A 1136 -74.44 18.71 -36.14
C ASP A 1136 -73.61 18.04 -35.01
N PRO A 1137 -72.38 17.57 -35.30
CA PRO A 1137 -71.49 16.98 -34.30
C PRO A 1137 -71.20 17.88 -33.10
N ALA A 1138 -71.18 19.21 -33.28
CA ALA A 1138 -70.80 20.17 -32.25
C ALA A 1138 -71.97 20.63 -31.35
N GLU A 1139 -73.22 20.43 -31.77
CA GLU A 1139 -74.40 20.92 -31.05
C GLU A 1139 -75.08 19.82 -30.20
N SER A 1140 -75.81 20.20 -29.15
CA SER A 1140 -76.62 19.24 -28.38
C SER A 1140 -77.90 18.87 -29.15
N LEU A 1141 -78.25 17.58 -29.21
CA LEU A 1141 -79.47 17.11 -29.85
C LEU A 1141 -80.61 17.00 -28.83
N PHE A 1142 -81.74 17.66 -29.07
CA PHE A 1142 -82.99 17.39 -28.34
C PHE A 1142 -83.56 16.06 -28.84
N TYR A 1143 -83.05 14.97 -28.27
CA TYR A 1143 -83.22 13.63 -28.82
C TYR A 1143 -84.69 13.17 -28.96
N PRO A 1144 -85.58 13.33 -27.96
CA PRO A 1144 -86.97 12.86 -28.09
C PRO A 1144 -87.74 13.55 -29.21
N ASP A 1145 -87.62 14.87 -29.35
CA ASP A 1145 -88.28 15.66 -30.40
C ASP A 1145 -87.77 15.26 -31.79
N PHE A 1146 -86.44 15.17 -31.93
CA PHE A 1146 -85.81 14.69 -33.16
C PHE A 1146 -86.28 13.27 -33.51
N LEU A 1147 -86.32 12.36 -32.54
CA LEU A 1147 -86.71 10.98 -32.77
C LEU A 1147 -88.18 10.86 -33.20
N ASN A 1148 -89.08 11.62 -32.56
CA ASN A 1148 -90.50 11.65 -32.90
C ASN A 1148 -90.76 12.19 -34.31
N ASP A 1149 -90.12 13.31 -34.66
CA ASP A 1149 -90.24 13.88 -36.01
C ASP A 1149 -89.65 12.97 -37.09
N LEU A 1150 -88.54 12.28 -36.78
CA LEU A 1150 -87.96 11.28 -37.68
C LEU A 1150 -88.92 10.09 -37.87
N CYS A 1151 -89.59 9.64 -36.82
CA CYS A 1151 -90.54 8.52 -36.89
C CYS A 1151 -91.70 8.80 -37.85
N LYS A 1152 -92.19 10.05 -37.94
CA LYS A 1152 -93.22 10.46 -38.94
C LYS A 1152 -92.77 10.22 -40.37
N HIS A 1153 -91.49 10.47 -40.66
CA HIS A 1153 -90.90 10.17 -41.96
C HIS A 1153 -90.64 8.67 -42.13
N ILE A 1154 -90.18 7.95 -41.10
CA ILE A 1154 -89.97 6.49 -41.15
C ILE A 1154 -91.25 5.73 -41.51
N VAL A 1155 -92.38 6.03 -40.86
CA VAL A 1155 -93.64 5.32 -41.12
C VAL A 1155 -94.21 5.62 -42.51
N THR A 1156 -93.89 6.78 -43.07
CA THR A 1156 -94.32 7.21 -44.40
C THR A 1156 -93.42 6.64 -45.50
N ASP A 1157 -92.11 6.84 -45.37
CA ASP A 1157 -91.12 6.57 -46.42
C ASP A 1157 -90.62 5.11 -46.39
N PHE A 1158 -90.71 4.43 -45.23
CA PHE A 1158 -90.28 3.03 -45.06
C PHE A 1158 -91.37 2.14 -44.43
N THR A 1159 -92.63 2.33 -44.83
CA THR A 1159 -93.79 1.55 -44.29
C THR A 1159 -93.50 0.04 -44.22
N ASP A 1160 -92.92 -0.56 -45.27
CA ASP A 1160 -92.71 -2.01 -45.36
C ASP A 1160 -91.64 -2.54 -44.38
N LYS A 1161 -90.80 -1.65 -43.82
CA LYS A 1161 -89.75 -1.98 -42.85
C LYS A 1161 -90.12 -1.60 -41.41
N VAL A 1162 -91.29 -1.00 -41.18
CA VAL A 1162 -91.73 -0.57 -39.84
C VAL A 1162 -91.72 -1.73 -38.83
N ASN A 1163 -92.31 -2.88 -39.17
CA ASN A 1163 -92.29 -4.04 -38.28
C ASN A 1163 -90.86 -4.55 -38.03
N PHE A 1164 -89.99 -4.51 -39.04
CA PHE A 1164 -88.59 -4.87 -38.90
C PHE A 1164 -87.86 -3.94 -37.91
N TYR A 1165 -88.06 -2.62 -38.01
CA TYR A 1165 -87.45 -1.67 -37.07
C TYR A 1165 -87.96 -1.82 -35.64
N ILE A 1166 -89.26 -2.06 -35.46
CA ILE A 1166 -89.83 -2.29 -34.12
C ILE A 1166 -89.27 -3.56 -33.51
N MET A 1167 -89.28 -4.68 -34.25
CA MET A 1167 -88.72 -5.94 -33.76
C MET A 1167 -87.23 -5.81 -33.43
N ASN A 1168 -86.48 -5.04 -34.24
CA ASN A 1168 -85.07 -4.75 -33.98
C ASN A 1168 -84.90 -3.85 -32.73
N ALA A 1169 -85.73 -2.81 -32.54
CA ALA A 1169 -85.68 -1.98 -31.34
C ALA A 1169 -86.02 -2.78 -30.06
N VAL A 1170 -86.94 -3.74 -30.14
CA VAL A 1170 -87.31 -4.63 -29.02
C VAL A 1170 -86.13 -5.49 -28.56
N THR A 1171 -85.20 -5.90 -29.44
CA THR A 1171 -84.02 -6.66 -28.99
C THR A 1171 -83.14 -5.83 -28.04
N PHE A 1172 -83.09 -4.51 -28.22
CA PHE A 1172 -82.36 -3.58 -27.35
C PHE A 1172 -83.00 -3.36 -25.98
N PHE A 1173 -84.20 -3.88 -25.70
CA PHE A 1173 -84.79 -3.84 -24.34
C PHE A 1173 -83.94 -4.63 -23.33
N LYS A 1174 -83.11 -5.56 -23.82
CA LYS A 1174 -82.15 -6.32 -23.02
C LYS A 1174 -80.74 -5.72 -23.05
N SER A 1175 -80.56 -4.53 -23.63
CA SER A 1175 -79.26 -3.87 -23.71
C SER A 1175 -78.68 -3.61 -22.31
N MET A 1176 -77.36 -3.70 -22.21
CA MET A 1176 -76.62 -3.42 -20.99
C MET A 1176 -76.60 -1.93 -20.62
N TRP A 1177 -76.93 -1.03 -21.56
CA TRP A 1177 -76.97 0.41 -21.31
C TRP A 1177 -78.40 0.92 -21.09
N SER A 1178 -78.62 1.54 -19.93
CA SER A 1178 -79.89 2.16 -19.60
C SER A 1178 -80.35 3.22 -20.62
N PRO A 1179 -79.50 4.14 -21.13
CA PRO A 1179 -79.92 5.09 -22.16
C PRO A 1179 -80.40 4.40 -23.45
N VAL A 1180 -79.70 3.36 -23.91
CA VAL A 1180 -80.06 2.61 -25.12
C VAL A 1180 -81.40 1.89 -24.95
N LYS A 1181 -81.65 1.29 -23.77
CA LYS A 1181 -82.97 0.69 -23.44
C LYS A 1181 -84.09 1.74 -23.44
N ALA A 1182 -83.84 2.89 -22.83
CA ALA A 1182 -84.81 4.00 -22.78
C ALA A 1182 -85.12 4.53 -24.19
N ASN A 1183 -84.10 4.76 -24.99
CA ASN A 1183 -84.20 5.19 -26.38
C ASN A 1183 -84.96 4.17 -27.24
N ALA A 1184 -84.74 2.86 -27.00
CA ALA A 1184 -85.44 1.80 -27.71
C ALA A 1184 -86.95 1.81 -27.40
N ALA A 1185 -87.31 2.01 -26.14
CA ALA A 1185 -88.70 2.15 -25.73
C ALA A 1185 -89.36 3.35 -26.41
N LEU A 1186 -88.70 4.52 -26.39
CA LEU A 1186 -89.20 5.74 -27.06
C LEU A 1186 -89.34 5.55 -28.57
N LEU A 1187 -88.36 4.92 -29.23
CA LEU A 1187 -88.42 4.64 -30.67
C LEU A 1187 -89.64 3.77 -31.01
N VAL A 1188 -89.88 2.71 -30.24
CA VAL A 1188 -91.07 1.85 -30.41
C VAL A 1188 -92.36 2.66 -30.20
N GLY A 1189 -92.42 3.46 -29.13
CA GLY A 1189 -93.57 4.32 -28.82
C GLY A 1189 -93.87 5.34 -29.92
N TYR A 1190 -92.86 6.06 -30.41
CA TYR A 1190 -93.03 7.06 -31.47
C TYR A 1190 -93.35 6.44 -32.82
N ILE A 1191 -92.75 5.29 -33.20
CA ILE A 1191 -93.11 4.61 -34.45
C ILE A 1191 -94.58 4.19 -34.42
N LEU A 1192 -95.02 3.55 -33.33
CA LEU A 1192 -96.39 3.08 -33.19
C LEU A 1192 -97.40 4.23 -33.08
N GLY A 1193 -97.09 5.27 -32.29
CA GLY A 1193 -97.96 6.42 -32.10
C GLY A 1193 -98.13 7.26 -33.37
N ASN A 1194 -97.16 7.25 -34.30
CA ASN A 1194 -97.28 7.92 -35.60
C ASN A 1194 -97.79 6.98 -36.72
N LEU A 1195 -97.94 5.67 -36.46
CA LEU A 1195 -98.39 4.73 -37.49
C LEU A 1195 -99.91 4.88 -37.73
N PRO A 1196 -100.36 5.05 -38.99
CA PRO A 1196 -101.79 5.09 -39.28
C PRO A 1196 -102.51 3.81 -38.84
N LEU A 1197 -103.69 3.96 -38.25
CA LEU A 1197 -104.52 2.86 -37.72
C LEU A 1197 -104.74 1.72 -38.74
N GLU A 1198 -104.86 2.04 -40.03
CA GLU A 1198 -105.05 1.06 -41.11
C GLU A 1198 -103.86 0.11 -41.29
N LYS A 1199 -102.66 0.52 -40.84
CA LYS A 1199 -101.40 -0.24 -40.96
C LYS A 1199 -101.01 -0.96 -39.65
N SER A 1200 -101.81 -0.81 -38.59
CA SER A 1200 -101.56 -1.43 -37.27
C SER A 1200 -101.50 -2.96 -37.28
N GLY A 1201 -102.14 -3.62 -38.27
CA GLY A 1201 -102.10 -5.07 -38.44
C GLY A 1201 -100.74 -5.64 -38.89
N MET A 1202 -99.79 -4.78 -39.27
CA MET A 1202 -98.46 -5.20 -39.72
C MET A 1202 -97.51 -5.58 -38.58
N ILE A 1203 -97.91 -5.39 -37.32
CA ILE A 1203 -97.03 -5.50 -36.15
C ILE A 1203 -97.62 -6.46 -35.11
N SER A 1204 -96.77 -7.26 -34.45
CA SER A 1204 -97.18 -8.16 -33.38
C SER A 1204 -97.51 -7.40 -32.10
N LYS A 1205 -98.80 -7.05 -31.91
CA LYS A 1205 -99.28 -6.28 -30.76
C LYS A 1205 -98.95 -6.91 -29.41
N GLU A 1206 -99.23 -8.22 -29.28
CA GLU A 1206 -99.00 -8.97 -28.04
C GLU A 1206 -97.52 -8.94 -27.65
N HIS A 1207 -96.63 -9.23 -28.59
CA HIS A 1207 -95.20 -9.30 -28.33
C HIS A 1207 -94.61 -7.95 -27.88
N VAL A 1208 -94.97 -6.85 -28.56
CA VAL A 1208 -94.43 -5.51 -28.25
C VAL A 1208 -94.97 -4.98 -26.92
N CYS A 1209 -96.27 -5.13 -26.67
CA CYS A 1209 -96.88 -4.69 -25.42
C CYS A 1209 -96.38 -5.50 -24.22
N GLU A 1210 -96.19 -6.82 -24.36
CA GLU A 1210 -95.55 -7.65 -23.32
C GLU A 1210 -94.12 -7.20 -23.03
N ALA A 1211 -93.33 -6.94 -24.09
CA ALA A 1211 -91.95 -6.49 -23.95
C ALA A 1211 -91.85 -5.12 -23.24
N LEU A 1212 -92.71 -4.16 -23.58
CA LEU A 1212 -92.80 -2.86 -22.90
C LEU A 1212 -93.26 -3.01 -21.44
N THR A 1213 -94.24 -3.88 -21.18
CA THR A 1213 -94.72 -4.15 -19.81
C THR A 1213 -93.61 -4.76 -18.94
N LEU A 1214 -92.76 -5.60 -19.51
CA LEU A 1214 -91.59 -6.12 -18.82
C LEU A 1214 -90.56 -5.00 -18.54
N LEU A 1215 -90.36 -4.10 -19.49
CA LEU A 1215 -89.40 -3.00 -19.39
C LEU A 1215 -89.80 -1.94 -18.33
N LEU A 1216 -91.09 -1.81 -17.99
CA LEU A 1216 -91.55 -1.01 -16.84
C LEU A 1216 -91.01 -1.50 -15.49
N LYS A 1217 -90.47 -2.72 -15.43
CA LYS A 1217 -89.85 -3.30 -14.23
C LYS A 1217 -88.32 -3.17 -14.24
N ASP A 1218 -87.73 -2.46 -15.21
CA ASP A 1218 -86.28 -2.28 -15.31
C ASP A 1218 -85.72 -1.56 -14.07
N PRO A 1219 -84.51 -1.92 -13.58
CA PRO A 1219 -83.90 -1.23 -12.44
C PRO A 1219 -83.66 0.28 -12.69
N SER A 1220 -83.43 0.71 -13.93
CA SER A 1220 -83.17 2.11 -14.24
C SER A 1220 -84.45 2.97 -14.20
N PRO A 1221 -84.49 4.08 -13.44
CA PRO A 1221 -85.63 4.99 -13.44
C PRO A 1221 -85.89 5.62 -14.81
N ASP A 1222 -84.84 5.94 -15.56
CA ASP A 1222 -84.95 6.57 -16.88
C ASP A 1222 -85.60 5.62 -17.89
N VAL A 1223 -85.24 4.32 -17.83
CA VAL A 1223 -85.85 3.30 -18.68
C VAL A 1223 -87.33 3.16 -18.36
N ARG A 1224 -87.70 3.14 -17.08
CA ARG A 1224 -89.12 3.08 -16.68
C ARG A 1224 -89.89 4.31 -17.13
N ALA A 1225 -89.30 5.51 -17.01
CA ALA A 1225 -89.92 6.76 -17.44
C ALA A 1225 -90.16 6.78 -18.95
N SER A 1226 -89.12 6.48 -19.75
CA SER A 1226 -89.22 6.39 -21.21
C SER A 1226 -90.18 5.29 -21.68
N THR A 1227 -90.26 4.17 -20.96
CA THR A 1227 -91.21 3.09 -21.26
C THR A 1227 -92.65 3.54 -20.97
N ALA A 1228 -92.89 4.22 -19.85
CA ALA A 1228 -94.21 4.77 -19.54
C ALA A 1228 -94.64 5.83 -20.56
N GLU A 1229 -93.71 6.70 -20.98
CA GLU A 1229 -93.94 7.65 -22.07
C GLU A 1229 -94.29 6.92 -23.38
N ALA A 1230 -93.48 5.94 -23.78
CA ALA A 1230 -93.73 5.14 -24.98
C ALA A 1230 -95.12 4.48 -24.95
N MET A 1231 -95.54 3.91 -23.83
CA MET A 1231 -96.87 3.30 -23.67
C MET A 1231 -98.00 4.34 -23.73
N SER A 1232 -97.77 5.57 -23.26
CA SER A 1232 -98.79 6.63 -23.32
C SER A 1232 -99.17 7.02 -24.75
N LEU A 1233 -98.27 6.80 -25.70
CA LEU A 1233 -98.47 7.05 -27.12
C LEU A 1233 -99.28 5.94 -27.82
N LEU A 1234 -99.58 4.84 -27.12
CA LEU A 1234 -100.26 3.67 -27.66
C LEU A 1234 -101.75 3.61 -27.29
N TYR A 1235 -102.36 4.73 -26.89
CA TYR A 1235 -103.78 4.76 -26.46
C TYR A 1235 -104.74 4.22 -27.54
N ASP A 1236 -104.46 4.50 -28.81
CA ASP A 1236 -105.26 4.05 -29.95
C ASP A 1236 -104.85 2.66 -30.49
N TYR A 1237 -103.85 2.01 -29.88
CA TYR A 1237 -103.17 0.82 -30.42
C TYR A 1237 -103.51 -0.51 -29.74
#